data_AF-A0A9Q0SM42-F1
#
_entry.id   AF-A0A9Q0SM42-F1
#
_cell.length_a   1.000
_cell.length_b   1.000
_cell.length_c   1.000
_cell.angle_alpha   90.00
_cell.angle_beta   90.00
_cell.angle_gamma   90.00
#
_symmetry.space_group_name_H-M   'P 1'
#
loop_
_entity.id
_entity.type
_entity.pdbx_description
1 polymer ?
#
loop_
_entity_poly.entity_id
_entity_poly.type
_entity_poly.pdbx_seq_one_letter_code
_entity_poly.pdbx_strand_id
1 'polypeptide(L)'
;MVALPGPFDRLGEIRTLGMLKSRFQSLPGAFNTYLVPSDKKQKKGFSFSKRFSEVTASKRSEAAKFAQEMDLLLVPYTSDPSLKLIQWPPIMLASKIPIALDMAVQFRSRDAELWKRICADEYMKCAVIECYESFKHVLNILVVGEIEKRILSIIFKEVESNISKNTLLTNFRMGPLPALCNKFVELVTLLKDADPSKQNTVVLILQDMLEVFTNDMMVNENRELVDLGQSGKDSGRQVFSGSDTKPAIKFPPVVTAQWEEQIRRIHLLLTVNESSSDVPTNLEARRRISFFTNSLFMDMPRPPRVRKMLSFSVLTPYYSEETVYSKSDLEMENEDGVSIIYYLQKIYPDEWNNFMERINCKKESEVWENEENILQLRHWGSLRGQTLCRTVRGMMYYRRALRLQAFLDMAKESEILEGYKAITDPTEEDKKSQRSVSARIEAVADMKFTYVATCQNYGNQKRSGDRRATDILNLMVNNPSLRVAYIDEVEEREREGGKVQKVYYSVLVKAVDNLDQEIYRIKLPGAAKLGEGKPENQNHAIVFTRGEALQAIDMNQDNYLEEAFKMRNLLEEFNEDHGVLPPTILGVREHVFTGSVSSLAWFMSNQETSFVTIGQRVLARPLKVRFHYGHPDVFDRIFHITRGGISKASRGINLSEDIFAGFNSTLRRGNVTHHEYIQVGKGRDVGLNQISLFEAKVACGNGEQTLSRDIYRLGHRFDFFRMMSCYYTTIGFYVSSMIVVLTVYAFLYSKLYLSLSGLEDSIIKYARARGNDPLNAAMASQSVVQIGFLMALPMVMEMGLERGFRTALGDIIIMQLQLASVFFTFSLGTKVHYFGRTILHGGAKYRATGRGFVVRHQKYAENYRMYSRSHFVKGLELLILLICYQIYGKAATGIGFALVTASMWFLVTSFLFAPFLFNPSGFEWQKIVDDWDDWSKWISSQGGIGVPANKSWESWWDEEQEHLKHTGFLGRFWEIFLSLRFFIYQYGIVYQLKAVKESTPGRSRSAIVYGLSWLVIVAMMIILKIVSMGRKKFSADFQLLFRLLKLFLFIGSVITLVILFTTLHLTVGDIFQSLLAFLPTGLAILQIAQACRPIVKGLKMWGSVKALARGYEYMMGLAIFAPVAVLAWFPFVSEFQTRLLFNQAFSRGLQIQRILAGGKKNK
;
A
#
# COMPACT_ATOMS: atom_id res chain seq x y z
N MET A 1 0.50 25.52 28.31
CA MET A 1 -0.32 25.11 27.15
C MET A 1 0.47 25.41 25.87
N VAL A 2 1.36 24.52 25.44
CA VAL A 2 2.14 24.65 24.19
C VAL A 2 2.19 23.26 23.53
N ALA A 3 1.07 22.78 23.02
CA ALA A 3 0.97 21.58 22.18
C ALA A 3 -0.49 21.47 21.73
N LEU A 4 -0.83 21.92 20.52
CA LEU A 4 -2.10 21.59 19.84
C LEU A 4 -2.19 21.97 18.35
N PRO A 5 -1.35 22.85 17.74
CA PRO A 5 -1.46 23.08 16.29
C PRO A 5 -1.01 21.84 15.48
N GLY A 6 0.13 21.24 15.87
CA GLY A 6 0.81 20.20 15.09
C GLY A 6 -0.06 19.05 14.58
N PRO A 7 -0.90 18.37 15.39
CA PRO A 7 -1.75 17.28 14.91
C PRO A 7 -2.93 17.73 14.05
N PHE A 8 -3.39 18.99 14.15
CA PHE A 8 -4.61 19.48 13.50
C PHE A 8 -4.35 20.39 12.30
N ASP A 9 -3.15 20.99 12.19
CA ASP A 9 -2.80 22.06 11.25
C ASP A 9 -2.98 21.74 9.75
N ARG A 10 -3.29 20.49 9.37
CA ARG A 10 -3.29 20.03 7.97
C ARG A 10 -4.36 18.98 7.63
N LEU A 11 -5.33 18.78 8.51
CA LEU A 11 -6.45 17.88 8.21
C LEU A 11 -7.47 18.64 7.38
N GLY A 12 -7.55 18.31 6.09
CA GLY A 12 -8.54 18.91 5.21
C GLY A 12 -9.98 18.64 5.69
N GLU A 13 -10.89 19.51 5.26
CA GLU A 13 -12.26 19.59 5.76
C GLU A 13 -13.22 18.52 5.20
N ILE A 14 -12.87 17.81 4.12
CA ILE A 14 -13.76 16.90 3.40
C ILE A 14 -13.36 15.45 3.69
N ARG A 15 -14.21 14.73 4.43
CA ARG A 15 -13.95 13.34 4.86
C ARG A 15 -14.96 12.32 4.34
N THR A 16 -16.10 12.77 3.83
CA THR A 16 -17.15 11.91 3.27
C THR A 16 -17.66 12.47 1.95
N LEU A 17 -18.28 11.61 1.13
CA LEU A 17 -18.92 12.03 -0.11
C LEU A 17 -20.03 13.06 0.15
N GLY A 18 -20.72 12.97 1.30
CA GLY A 18 -21.69 13.98 1.72
C GLY A 18 -21.06 15.36 1.96
N MET A 19 -19.89 15.40 2.61
CA MET A 19 -19.13 16.65 2.80
C MET A 19 -18.56 17.20 1.49
N LEU A 20 -18.18 16.31 0.56
CA LEU A 20 -17.76 16.71 -0.78
C LEU A 20 -18.90 17.47 -1.49
N LYS A 21 -20.12 16.90 -1.48
CA LYS A 21 -21.30 17.49 -2.11
C LYS A 21 -21.65 18.86 -1.49
N SER A 22 -21.57 19.00 -0.17
CA SER A 22 -21.86 20.27 0.50
C SER A 22 -20.83 21.38 0.19
N ARG A 23 -19.55 21.01 -0.03
CA ARG A 23 -18.49 21.96 -0.36
C ARG A 23 -18.28 22.18 -1.86
N PHE A 24 -18.95 21.44 -2.73
CA PHE A 24 -18.66 21.45 -4.17
C PHE A 24 -18.84 22.83 -4.83
N GLN A 25 -19.78 23.66 -4.37
CA GLN A 25 -19.91 25.06 -4.82
C GLN A 25 -18.66 25.92 -4.57
N SER A 26 -17.90 25.63 -3.51
CA SER A 26 -16.65 26.33 -3.18
C SER A 26 -15.43 25.79 -3.95
N LEU A 27 -15.57 24.63 -4.59
CA LEU A 27 -14.49 23.93 -5.28
C LEU A 27 -13.86 24.74 -6.43
N PRO A 28 -14.64 25.40 -7.33
CA PRO A 28 -14.05 26.23 -8.39
C PRO A 28 -13.23 27.40 -7.84
N GLY A 29 -13.66 27.97 -6.70
CA GLY A 29 -12.93 29.03 -6.00
C GLY A 29 -11.60 28.54 -5.44
N ALA A 30 -11.60 27.39 -4.77
CA ALA A 30 -10.39 26.75 -4.26
C ALA A 30 -9.43 26.36 -5.42
N PHE A 31 -9.97 25.77 -6.50
CA PHE A 31 -9.21 25.42 -7.69
C PHE A 31 -8.56 26.66 -8.33
N ASN A 32 -9.29 27.76 -8.51
CA ASN A 32 -8.73 29.01 -9.03
C ASN A 32 -7.65 29.59 -8.10
N THR A 33 -7.86 29.50 -6.79
CA THR A 33 -6.93 30.07 -5.81
C THR A 33 -5.59 29.37 -5.84
N TYR A 34 -5.60 28.05 -5.97
CA TYR A 34 -4.39 27.25 -5.78
C TYR A 34 -3.91 26.48 -7.01
N LEU A 35 -4.65 26.37 -8.11
CA LEU A 35 -4.18 25.71 -9.33
C LEU A 35 -4.09 26.64 -10.54
N VAL A 36 -4.63 27.86 -10.44
CA VAL A 36 -4.55 28.90 -11.47
C VAL A 36 -3.62 30.03 -11.00
N PRO A 37 -2.60 30.43 -11.79
CA PRO A 37 -1.70 31.52 -11.41
C PRO A 37 -2.44 32.87 -11.32
N SER A 38 -2.24 33.63 -10.24
CA SER A 38 -2.79 35.00 -10.10
C SER A 38 -1.71 36.05 -10.40
N ASP A 39 -1.86 36.86 -11.45
CA ASP A 39 -1.01 38.04 -11.64
C ASP A 39 -1.56 39.24 -10.87
N LYS A 40 -0.79 39.78 -9.92
CA LYS A 40 -1.14 41.01 -9.15
C LYS A 40 -1.40 42.25 -10.05
N LYS A 41 -1.05 42.21 -11.35
CA LYS A 41 -1.19 43.33 -12.31
C LYS A 41 -2.24 43.14 -13.41
N GLN A 42 -2.89 41.98 -13.54
CA GLN A 42 -3.93 41.76 -14.56
C GLN A 42 -5.23 41.26 -13.93
N LYS A 43 -6.23 42.15 -13.82
CA LYS A 43 -7.62 41.81 -13.44
C LYS A 43 -8.40 41.04 -14.52
N LYS A 44 -7.74 40.48 -15.53
CA LYS A 44 -8.35 39.69 -16.62
C LYS A 44 -7.62 38.36 -16.82
N GLY A 45 -7.42 37.62 -15.73
CA GLY A 45 -7.06 36.20 -15.78
C GLY A 45 -8.31 35.34 -15.69
N PHE A 46 -8.31 34.21 -16.41
CA PHE A 46 -9.36 33.20 -16.46
C PHE A 46 -9.98 32.93 -15.07
N SER A 47 -11.30 33.11 -14.97
CA SER A 47 -12.09 32.68 -13.81
C SER A 47 -12.95 31.52 -14.26
N PHE A 48 -12.83 30.35 -13.61
CA PHE A 48 -13.80 29.26 -13.78
C PHE A 48 -15.27 29.71 -13.63
N SER A 49 -15.54 30.88 -13.03
CA SER A 49 -16.89 31.45 -12.89
C SER A 49 -17.39 32.27 -14.09
N LYS A 50 -16.57 32.53 -15.12
CA LYS A 50 -16.98 33.35 -16.27
C LYS A 50 -16.82 32.61 -17.59
N ARG A 51 -17.98 32.25 -18.14
CA ARG A 51 -18.25 31.95 -19.56
C ARG A 51 -17.52 30.71 -20.09
N PHE A 52 -18.17 29.57 -19.90
CA PHE A 52 -18.20 28.55 -20.96
C PHE A 52 -19.01 29.18 -22.12
N SER A 53 -18.44 29.26 -23.31
CA SER A 53 -19.14 29.76 -24.50
C SER A 53 -18.56 29.14 -25.76
N GLU A 54 -19.28 28.18 -26.33
CA GLU A 54 -19.09 27.63 -27.70
C GLU A 54 -17.83 26.77 -27.93
N VAL A 55 -18.03 25.45 -27.98
CA VAL A 55 -17.03 24.47 -28.44
C VAL A 55 -17.67 23.64 -29.55
N THR A 56 -17.01 23.43 -30.68
CA THR A 56 -17.52 22.55 -31.74
C THR A 56 -17.13 21.09 -31.50
N ALA A 57 -18.07 20.19 -31.79
CA ALA A 57 -17.95 18.78 -31.49
C ALA A 57 -17.18 17.99 -32.57
N SER A 58 -16.11 17.30 -32.17
CA SER A 58 -15.49 16.27 -33.03
C SER A 58 -14.75 15.19 -32.22
N LYS A 59 -15.12 13.95 -32.57
CA LYS A 59 -14.54 12.62 -32.30
C LYS A 59 -14.23 12.21 -30.85
N ARG A 60 -15.08 11.29 -30.38
CA ARG A 60 -14.82 10.27 -29.36
C ARG A 60 -13.78 9.29 -29.88
N SER A 61 -12.59 9.28 -29.30
CA SER A 61 -11.71 8.12 -29.32
C SER A 61 -10.93 8.06 -28.00
N GLU A 62 -10.76 6.84 -27.50
CA GLU A 62 -10.01 6.41 -26.30
C GLU A 62 -10.69 6.44 -24.92
N ALA A 63 -11.82 7.13 -24.72
CA ALA A 63 -12.58 7.09 -23.45
C ALA A 63 -14.04 6.64 -23.59
N ALA A 64 -14.50 6.34 -24.80
CA ALA A 64 -15.88 5.96 -25.06
C ALA A 64 -16.09 4.46 -24.77
N LYS A 65 -16.35 4.14 -23.49
CA LYS A 65 -17.14 3.00 -22.97
C LYS A 65 -17.07 2.98 -21.44
N PHE A 66 -17.60 4.08 -20.89
CA PHE A 66 -17.90 4.38 -19.49
C PHE A 66 -19.07 5.38 -19.43
N ALA A 67 -19.92 5.37 -20.46
CA ALA A 67 -20.75 6.53 -20.83
C ALA A 67 -21.66 6.98 -19.67
N GLN A 68 -22.27 6.06 -18.93
CA GLN A 68 -23.28 6.43 -17.95
C GLN A 68 -22.72 7.10 -16.67
N GLU A 69 -21.70 6.53 -16.02
CA GLU A 69 -21.10 7.16 -14.82
C GLU A 69 -20.35 8.43 -15.17
N MET A 70 -19.69 8.46 -16.33
CA MET A 70 -18.98 9.63 -16.81
C MET A 70 -19.96 10.78 -17.10
N ASP A 71 -21.08 10.51 -17.77
CA ASP A 71 -22.12 11.50 -18.06
C ASP A 71 -22.76 12.08 -16.77
N LEU A 72 -22.74 11.34 -15.65
CA LEU A 72 -23.18 11.83 -14.33
C LEU A 72 -22.18 12.76 -13.63
N LEU A 73 -20.89 12.61 -13.93
CA LEU A 73 -19.79 13.35 -13.30
C LEU A 73 -19.32 14.54 -14.12
N LEU A 74 -19.58 14.55 -15.44
CA LEU A 74 -19.16 15.62 -16.33
C LEU A 74 -20.07 16.85 -16.24
N VAL A 75 -19.43 18.02 -16.33
CA VAL A 75 -20.06 19.27 -16.76
C VAL A 75 -20.02 19.27 -18.29
N PRO A 76 -21.09 19.64 -19.00
CA PRO A 76 -21.12 19.61 -20.46
C PRO A 76 -20.00 20.46 -21.05
N TYR A 77 -19.36 19.93 -22.11
CA TYR A 77 -18.26 20.63 -22.79
C TYR A 77 -18.78 21.87 -23.51
N THR A 78 -19.97 21.77 -24.10
CA THR A 78 -20.69 22.86 -24.75
C THR A 78 -21.78 23.40 -23.84
N SER A 79 -21.50 24.51 -23.15
CA SER A 79 -22.57 25.35 -22.62
C SER A 79 -23.40 25.87 -23.79
N ASP A 80 -24.71 25.66 -23.75
CA ASP A 80 -25.63 26.36 -24.64
C ASP A 80 -25.50 27.87 -24.37
N PRO A 81 -25.08 28.69 -25.35
CA PRO A 81 -24.91 30.14 -25.15
C PRO A 81 -26.20 30.85 -24.70
N SER A 82 -27.36 30.23 -24.93
CA SER A 82 -28.66 30.73 -24.47
C SER A 82 -28.86 30.59 -22.96
N LEU A 83 -28.16 29.66 -22.31
CA LEU A 83 -28.24 29.37 -20.87
C LEU A 83 -27.19 30.18 -20.10
N LYS A 84 -27.56 31.35 -19.57
CA LYS A 84 -26.68 32.17 -18.70
C LYS A 84 -26.54 31.59 -17.27
N LEU A 85 -26.33 30.28 -17.13
CA LEU A 85 -26.30 29.57 -15.84
C LEU A 85 -25.16 28.54 -15.76
N ILE A 86 -24.72 28.24 -14.53
CA ILE A 86 -23.72 27.18 -14.28
C ILE A 86 -24.41 25.82 -14.34
N GLN A 87 -24.02 24.99 -15.29
CA GLN A 87 -24.53 23.63 -15.44
C GLN A 87 -23.75 22.68 -14.52
N TRP A 88 -24.30 22.36 -13.35
CA TRP A 88 -23.64 21.45 -12.40
C TRP A 88 -23.70 19.98 -12.88
N PRO A 89 -22.75 19.12 -12.46
CA PRO A 89 -22.81 17.69 -12.78
C PRO A 89 -24.14 17.05 -12.35
N PRO A 90 -24.77 16.18 -13.17
CA PRO A 90 -26.07 15.59 -12.85
C PRO A 90 -26.14 14.88 -11.48
N ILE A 91 -25.02 14.31 -11.00
CA ILE A 91 -24.96 13.70 -9.67
C ILE A 91 -25.29 14.67 -8.51
N MET A 92 -25.03 15.98 -8.68
CA MET A 92 -25.36 17.01 -7.69
C MET A 92 -26.82 17.44 -7.77
N LEU A 93 -27.45 17.20 -8.93
CA LEU A 93 -28.83 17.59 -9.24
C LEU A 93 -29.82 16.42 -9.06
N ALA A 94 -29.32 15.24 -8.68
CA ALA A 94 -30.10 14.03 -8.45
C ALA A 94 -31.31 14.29 -7.54
N SER A 95 -32.48 13.86 -7.96
CA SER A 95 -33.79 14.03 -7.29
C SER A 95 -34.22 15.47 -7.00
N LYS A 96 -33.46 16.51 -7.40
CA LYS A 96 -33.82 17.91 -7.14
C LYS A 96 -35.08 18.36 -7.89
N ILE A 97 -35.26 17.90 -9.13
CA ILE A 97 -36.46 18.21 -9.92
C ILE A 97 -37.72 17.54 -9.33
N PRO A 98 -37.74 16.22 -9.06
CA PRO A 98 -38.87 15.59 -8.38
C PRO A 98 -39.25 16.27 -7.05
N ILE A 99 -38.26 16.64 -6.23
CA ILE A 99 -38.50 17.37 -4.98
C ILE A 99 -39.11 18.75 -5.27
N ALA A 100 -38.58 19.50 -6.23
CA ALA A 100 -39.13 20.80 -6.60
C ALA A 100 -40.57 20.72 -7.15
N LEU A 101 -40.89 19.65 -7.89
CA LEU A 101 -42.25 19.37 -8.38
C LEU A 101 -43.22 19.09 -7.23
N ASP A 102 -42.83 18.23 -6.27
CA ASP A 102 -43.65 17.93 -5.10
C ASP A 102 -43.87 19.17 -4.22
N MET A 103 -42.81 19.98 -4.03
CA MET A 103 -42.93 21.29 -3.39
C MET A 103 -43.96 22.15 -4.11
N ALA A 104 -43.90 22.28 -5.44
CA ALA A 104 -44.83 23.11 -6.21
C ALA A 104 -46.30 22.64 -6.11
N VAL A 105 -46.54 21.33 -6.04
CA VAL A 105 -47.90 20.75 -5.88
C VAL A 105 -48.48 21.03 -4.49
N GLN A 106 -47.66 20.89 -3.45
CA GLN A 106 -48.10 21.03 -2.06
C GLN A 106 -48.19 22.50 -1.61
N PHE A 107 -47.53 23.41 -2.33
CA PHE A 107 -47.46 24.82 -1.95
C PHE A 107 -48.72 25.59 -2.33
N ARG A 108 -49.36 26.24 -1.34
CA ARG A 108 -50.57 27.05 -1.54
C ARG A 108 -50.43 28.54 -1.17
N SER A 109 -49.24 28.99 -0.77
CA SER A 109 -48.98 30.40 -0.42
C SER A 109 -48.45 31.22 -1.61
N ARG A 110 -47.79 32.36 -1.38
CA ARG A 110 -47.35 33.30 -2.44
C ARG A 110 -46.13 32.77 -3.19
N ASP A 111 -46.07 33.00 -4.51
CA ASP A 111 -44.96 32.61 -5.41
C ASP A 111 -43.56 32.94 -4.86
N ALA A 112 -43.38 34.12 -4.27
CA ALA A 112 -42.11 34.58 -3.73
C ALA A 112 -41.59 33.66 -2.60
N GLU A 113 -42.48 33.03 -1.84
CA GLU A 113 -42.11 32.11 -0.76
C GLU A 113 -41.73 30.73 -1.30
N LEU A 114 -42.41 30.23 -2.34
CA LEU A 114 -42.03 29.00 -3.06
C LEU A 114 -40.64 29.18 -3.68
N TRP A 115 -40.43 30.29 -4.38
CA TRP A 115 -39.14 30.60 -4.99
C TRP A 115 -38.04 30.78 -3.94
N LYS A 116 -38.33 31.36 -2.77
CA LYS A 116 -37.39 31.44 -1.65
C LYS A 116 -37.00 30.06 -1.12
N ARG A 117 -37.92 29.10 -1.04
CA ARG A 117 -37.61 27.70 -0.66
C ARG A 117 -36.78 27.00 -1.72
N ILE A 118 -37.08 27.24 -3.00
CA ILE A 118 -36.26 26.71 -4.10
C ILE A 118 -34.84 27.29 -4.07
N CYS A 119 -34.71 28.59 -3.83
CA CYS A 119 -33.42 29.27 -3.71
C CYS A 119 -32.65 28.95 -2.41
N ALA A 120 -33.25 28.26 -1.44
CA ALA A 120 -32.53 27.82 -0.25
C ALA A 120 -31.50 26.72 -0.59
N ASP A 121 -31.72 25.98 -1.68
CA ASP A 121 -30.77 25.04 -2.26
C ASP A 121 -30.35 25.53 -3.65
N GLU A 122 -29.14 26.08 -3.76
CA GLU A 122 -28.63 26.64 -5.03
C GLU A 122 -28.54 25.58 -6.14
N TYR A 123 -28.34 24.28 -5.81
CA TYR A 123 -28.37 23.22 -6.80
C TYR A 123 -29.79 22.97 -7.32
N MET A 124 -30.79 23.02 -6.45
CA MET A 124 -32.20 22.87 -6.84
C MET A 124 -32.65 24.02 -7.73
N LYS A 125 -32.28 25.25 -7.37
CA LYS A 125 -32.49 26.44 -8.21
C LYS A 125 -31.85 26.29 -9.59
N CYS A 126 -30.58 25.90 -9.67
CA CYS A 126 -29.91 25.67 -10.97
C CYS A 126 -30.60 24.56 -11.77
N ALA A 127 -30.99 23.44 -11.14
CA ALA A 127 -31.68 22.33 -11.82
C ALA A 127 -33.03 22.77 -12.42
N VAL A 128 -33.83 23.54 -11.67
CA VAL A 128 -35.15 24.01 -12.12
C VAL A 128 -35.01 24.96 -13.31
N ILE A 129 -34.09 25.93 -13.25
CA ILE A 129 -33.85 26.89 -14.34
C ILE A 129 -33.30 26.15 -15.57
N GLU A 130 -32.32 25.26 -15.37
CA GLU A 130 -31.74 24.48 -16.46
C GLU A 130 -32.78 23.61 -17.15
N CYS A 131 -33.65 22.94 -16.38
CA CYS A 131 -34.73 22.11 -16.92
C CYS A 131 -35.72 22.94 -17.75
N TYR A 132 -36.15 24.09 -17.25
CA TYR A 132 -37.11 24.95 -17.94
C TYR A 132 -36.56 25.49 -19.27
N GLU A 133 -35.34 25.99 -19.27
CA GLU A 133 -34.73 26.52 -20.50
C GLU A 133 -34.38 25.39 -21.48
N SER A 134 -33.95 24.23 -20.99
CA SER A 134 -33.71 23.05 -21.84
C SER A 134 -35.00 22.56 -22.50
N PHE A 135 -36.11 22.56 -21.76
CA PHE A 135 -37.44 22.24 -22.27
C PHE A 135 -37.83 23.19 -23.42
N LYS A 136 -37.66 24.50 -23.22
CA LYS A 136 -37.89 25.51 -24.24
C LYS A 136 -37.02 25.32 -25.48
N HIS A 137 -35.73 25.02 -25.28
CA HIS A 137 -34.80 24.77 -26.38
C HIS A 137 -35.18 23.55 -27.21
N VAL A 138 -35.49 22.42 -26.56
CA VAL A 138 -35.90 21.17 -27.22
C VAL A 138 -37.17 21.38 -28.06
N LEU A 139 -38.18 22.05 -27.51
CA LEU A 139 -39.43 22.31 -28.24
C LEU A 139 -39.24 23.25 -29.43
N ASN A 140 -38.43 24.29 -29.30
CA ASN A 140 -38.13 25.22 -30.40
C ASN A 140 -37.38 24.56 -31.58
N ILE A 141 -36.59 23.51 -31.30
CA ILE A 141 -35.90 22.74 -32.34
C ILE A 141 -36.82 21.70 -32.97
N LEU A 142 -37.65 21.04 -32.16
CA LEU A 142 -38.52 19.96 -32.60
C LEU A 142 -39.71 20.46 -33.43
N VAL A 143 -40.30 21.60 -33.07
CA VAL A 143 -41.47 22.18 -33.74
C VAL A 143 -41.00 23.16 -34.82
N VAL A 144 -41.39 22.91 -36.07
CA VAL A 144 -40.96 23.69 -37.24
C VAL A 144 -42.11 24.48 -37.88
N GLY A 145 -43.35 24.01 -37.71
CA GLY A 145 -44.55 24.67 -38.25
C GLY A 145 -44.77 26.07 -37.65
N GLU A 146 -45.23 27.01 -38.48
CA GLU A 146 -45.35 28.43 -38.10
C GLU A 146 -46.50 28.67 -37.10
N ILE A 147 -47.61 27.94 -37.23
CA ILE A 147 -48.76 28.03 -36.34
C ILE A 147 -48.39 27.45 -34.98
N GLU A 148 -47.76 26.29 -34.96
CA GLU A 148 -47.33 25.57 -33.77
C GLU A 148 -46.22 26.32 -33.02
N LYS A 149 -45.27 26.95 -33.73
CA LYS A 149 -44.29 27.87 -33.14
C LYS A 149 -44.95 29.09 -32.50
N ARG A 150 -45.98 29.65 -33.13
CA ARG A 150 -46.73 30.79 -32.58
C ARG A 150 -47.46 30.38 -31.30
N ILE A 151 -48.09 29.21 -31.27
CA ILE A 151 -48.71 28.61 -30.08
C ILE A 151 -47.69 28.48 -28.93
N LEU A 152 -46.53 27.86 -29.19
CA LEU A 152 -45.47 27.72 -28.19
C LEU A 152 -44.96 29.08 -27.69
N SER A 153 -44.79 30.05 -28.59
CA SER A 153 -44.33 31.40 -28.21
C SER A 153 -45.33 32.13 -27.30
N ILE A 154 -46.64 31.95 -27.52
CA ILE A 154 -47.67 32.52 -26.65
C ILE A 154 -47.61 31.86 -25.27
N ILE A 155 -47.51 30.53 -25.23
CA ILE A 155 -47.38 29.76 -23.98
C ILE A 155 -46.17 30.22 -23.16
N PHE A 156 -44.98 30.28 -23.76
CA PHE A 156 -43.77 30.71 -23.05
C PHE A 156 -43.89 32.16 -22.55
N LYS A 157 -44.42 33.08 -23.37
CA LYS A 157 -44.61 34.47 -22.98
C LYS A 157 -45.60 34.61 -21.81
N GLU A 158 -46.68 33.84 -21.79
CA GLU A 158 -47.65 33.83 -20.71
C GLU A 158 -47.02 33.32 -19.41
N VAL A 159 -46.29 32.20 -19.46
CA VAL A 159 -45.58 31.65 -18.29
C VAL A 159 -44.54 32.65 -17.75
N GLU A 160 -43.68 33.20 -18.61
CA GLU A 160 -42.64 34.16 -18.22
C GLU A 160 -43.21 35.47 -17.65
N SER A 161 -44.32 35.97 -18.23
CA SER A 161 -45.06 37.14 -17.71
C SER A 161 -45.56 36.89 -16.28
N ASN A 162 -46.15 35.71 -16.02
CA ASN A 162 -46.66 35.35 -14.70
C ASN A 162 -45.53 35.11 -13.68
N ILE A 163 -44.41 34.53 -14.09
CA ILE A 163 -43.20 34.43 -13.25
C ILE A 163 -42.71 35.83 -12.87
N SER A 164 -42.61 36.76 -13.82
CA SER A 164 -42.11 38.12 -13.57
C SER A 164 -43.00 38.94 -12.63
N LYS A 165 -44.32 38.69 -12.66
CA LYS A 165 -45.33 39.36 -11.84
C LYS A 165 -45.59 38.67 -10.48
N ASN A 166 -44.98 37.52 -10.22
CA ASN A 166 -45.25 36.67 -9.06
C ASN A 166 -46.74 36.25 -8.96
N THR A 167 -47.36 35.90 -10.09
CA THR A 167 -48.77 35.48 -10.22
C THR A 167 -48.94 34.09 -10.85
N LEU A 168 -47.89 33.27 -10.83
CA LEU A 168 -47.87 31.92 -11.38
C LEU A 168 -48.79 30.97 -10.61
N LEU A 169 -48.74 30.92 -9.27
CA LEU A 169 -49.61 30.02 -8.48
C LEU A 169 -51.08 30.45 -8.49
N THR A 170 -51.36 31.72 -8.82
CA THR A 170 -52.73 32.23 -8.96
C THR A 170 -53.35 31.88 -10.31
N ASN A 171 -52.54 31.86 -11.38
CA ASN A 171 -53.03 31.68 -12.75
C ASN A 171 -52.80 30.27 -13.31
N PHE A 172 -52.00 29.43 -12.63
CA PHE A 172 -51.74 28.05 -13.00
C PHE A 172 -51.92 27.09 -11.82
N ARG A 173 -52.65 26.01 -12.05
CA ARG A 173 -52.77 24.86 -11.13
C ARG A 173 -51.50 24.02 -11.24
N MET A 174 -50.78 23.85 -10.13
CA MET A 174 -49.54 23.06 -10.11
C MET A 174 -49.78 21.55 -9.98
N GLY A 175 -50.99 21.11 -9.65
CA GLY A 175 -51.34 19.69 -9.50
C GLY A 175 -51.02 18.81 -10.72
N PRO A 176 -51.28 19.26 -11.97
CA PRO A 176 -50.92 18.51 -13.18
C PRO A 176 -49.46 18.66 -13.65
N LEU A 177 -48.65 19.52 -13.01
CA LEU A 177 -47.25 19.76 -13.40
C LEU A 177 -46.38 18.49 -13.39
N PRO A 178 -46.49 17.55 -12.41
CA PRO A 178 -45.77 16.28 -12.46
C PRO A 178 -46.17 15.41 -13.65
N ALA A 179 -47.44 15.41 -14.06
CA ALA A 179 -47.90 14.68 -15.25
C ALA A 179 -47.29 15.28 -16.54
N LEU A 180 -47.24 16.61 -16.64
CA LEU A 180 -46.55 17.30 -17.75
C LEU A 180 -45.05 16.94 -17.79
N CYS A 181 -44.38 16.90 -16.62
CA CYS A 181 -42.98 16.52 -16.54
C CYS A 181 -42.76 15.05 -16.96
N ASN A 182 -43.65 14.13 -16.59
CA ASN A 182 -43.55 12.72 -17.01
C ASN A 182 -43.69 12.56 -18.53
N LYS A 183 -44.60 13.31 -19.16
CA LYS A 183 -44.74 13.35 -20.62
C LYS A 183 -43.48 13.92 -21.29
N PHE A 184 -42.84 14.91 -20.68
CA PHE A 184 -41.56 15.42 -21.16
C PHE A 184 -40.43 14.39 -21.04
N VAL A 185 -40.38 13.60 -19.97
CA VAL A 185 -39.42 12.48 -19.82
C VAL A 185 -39.61 11.45 -20.94
N GLU A 186 -40.87 11.12 -21.26
CA GLU A 186 -41.23 10.22 -22.37
C GLU A 186 -40.73 10.79 -23.71
N LEU A 187 -40.98 12.08 -23.98
CA LEU A 187 -40.50 12.77 -25.17
C LEU A 187 -38.97 12.73 -25.28
N VAL A 188 -38.24 13.06 -24.22
CA VAL A 188 -36.78 13.06 -24.20
C VAL A 188 -36.22 11.65 -24.42
N THR A 189 -36.90 10.60 -23.93
CA THR A 189 -36.51 9.20 -24.17
C THR A 189 -36.65 8.84 -25.65
N LEU A 190 -37.73 9.26 -26.31
CA LEU A 190 -37.91 9.08 -27.76
C LEU A 190 -36.88 9.86 -28.58
N LEU A 191 -36.54 11.08 -28.16
CA LEU A 191 -35.51 11.91 -28.79
C LEU A 191 -34.10 11.30 -28.67
N LYS A 192 -33.85 10.56 -27.58
CA LYS A 192 -32.57 9.86 -27.34
C LYS A 192 -32.40 8.65 -28.26
N ASP A 193 -33.48 7.88 -28.49
CA ASP A 193 -33.46 6.74 -29.41
C ASP A 193 -33.39 7.17 -30.88
N ALA A 194 -33.96 8.35 -31.20
CA ALA A 194 -34.02 8.96 -32.54
C ALA A 194 -34.57 8.03 -33.64
N ASP A 195 -35.41 7.06 -33.26
CA ASP A 195 -36.04 6.08 -34.16
C ASP A 195 -37.13 6.74 -35.01
N PRO A 196 -36.97 6.85 -36.35
CA PRO A 196 -37.94 7.51 -37.23
C PRO A 196 -39.36 6.91 -37.16
N SER A 197 -39.49 5.62 -36.82
CA SER A 197 -40.79 4.94 -36.73
C SER A 197 -41.70 5.48 -35.62
N LYS A 198 -41.13 6.20 -34.64
CA LYS A 198 -41.84 6.75 -33.48
C LYS A 198 -42.36 8.18 -33.68
N GLN A 199 -42.34 8.71 -34.91
CA GLN A 199 -42.79 10.07 -35.21
C GLN A 199 -44.24 10.34 -34.77
N ASN A 200 -45.16 9.41 -35.02
CA ASN A 200 -46.56 9.55 -34.61
C ASN A 200 -46.71 9.57 -33.08
N THR A 201 -45.88 8.82 -32.36
CA THR A 201 -45.85 8.83 -30.89
C THR A 201 -45.37 10.18 -30.36
N VAL A 202 -44.38 10.80 -31.01
CA VAL A 202 -43.92 12.16 -30.66
C VAL A 202 -45.02 13.20 -30.85
N VAL A 203 -45.78 13.11 -31.95
CA VAL A 203 -46.95 13.98 -32.21
C VAL A 203 -47.99 13.85 -31.09
N LEU A 204 -48.33 12.62 -30.71
CA LEU A 204 -49.29 12.35 -29.62
C LEU A 204 -48.79 12.91 -28.28
N ILE A 205 -47.51 12.73 -27.93
CA ILE A 205 -46.98 13.24 -26.68
C ILE A 205 -47.00 14.77 -26.65
N LEU A 206 -46.66 15.45 -27.76
CA LEU A 206 -46.73 16.91 -27.84
C LEU A 206 -48.17 17.41 -27.72
N GLN A 207 -49.13 16.69 -28.29
CA GLN A 207 -50.56 16.97 -28.18
C GLN A 207 -51.04 16.81 -26.73
N ASP A 208 -50.71 15.69 -26.07
CA ASP A 208 -51.01 15.43 -24.66
C ASP A 208 -50.42 16.53 -23.75
N MET A 209 -49.16 16.93 -24.00
CA MET A 209 -48.50 17.98 -23.23
C MET A 209 -49.19 19.33 -23.39
N LEU A 210 -49.64 19.67 -24.60
CA LEU A 210 -50.40 20.88 -24.87
C LEU A 210 -51.74 20.84 -24.14
N GLU A 211 -52.46 19.72 -24.18
CA GLU A 211 -53.75 19.56 -23.52
C GLU A 211 -53.66 19.62 -21.99
N VAL A 212 -52.67 18.97 -21.39
CA VAL A 212 -52.40 19.07 -19.94
C VAL A 212 -52.12 20.52 -19.55
N PHE A 213 -51.36 21.25 -20.37
CA PHE A 213 -51.05 22.64 -20.09
C PHE A 213 -52.28 23.56 -20.21
N THR A 214 -53.04 23.47 -21.31
CA THR A 214 -54.16 24.38 -21.58
C THR A 214 -55.42 24.05 -20.80
N ASN A 215 -55.75 22.76 -20.61
CA ASN A 215 -57.02 22.35 -20.02
C ASN A 215 -56.92 22.08 -18.52
N ASP A 216 -55.78 21.54 -18.06
CA ASP A 216 -55.64 21.11 -16.65
C ASP A 216 -54.85 22.11 -15.81
N MET A 217 -53.84 22.78 -16.39
CA MET A 217 -52.98 23.72 -15.66
C MET A 217 -53.46 25.17 -15.71
N MET A 218 -53.86 25.71 -16.87
CA MET A 218 -54.30 27.12 -16.96
C MET A 218 -55.63 27.35 -16.24
N VAL A 219 -55.70 28.37 -15.37
CA VAL A 219 -56.95 28.75 -14.67
C VAL A 219 -57.84 29.62 -15.55
N ASN A 220 -57.24 30.50 -16.35
CA ASN A 220 -57.94 31.38 -17.28
C ASN A 220 -57.55 31.01 -18.72
N GLU A 221 -58.55 30.79 -19.57
CA GLU A 221 -58.32 30.49 -20.98
C GLU A 221 -57.74 31.72 -21.70
N ASN A 222 -56.63 31.54 -22.40
CA ASN A 222 -56.08 32.57 -23.26
C ASN A 222 -56.81 32.53 -24.61
N ARG A 223 -57.59 33.58 -24.92
CA ARG A 223 -58.42 33.67 -26.13
C ARG A 223 -57.62 33.45 -27.43
N GLU A 224 -56.38 33.93 -27.51
CA GLU A 224 -55.52 33.68 -28.69
C GLU A 224 -55.12 32.21 -28.85
N LEU A 225 -54.93 31.47 -27.74
CA LEU A 225 -54.64 30.03 -27.77
C LEU A 225 -55.88 29.20 -28.13
N VAL A 226 -57.05 29.64 -27.67
CA VAL A 226 -58.34 29.01 -28.00
C VAL A 226 -58.69 29.21 -29.47
N ASP A 227 -58.52 30.42 -30.02
CA ASP A 227 -58.79 30.73 -31.43
C ASP A 227 -57.85 29.95 -32.38
N LEU A 228 -56.56 29.83 -32.04
CA LEU A 228 -55.58 29.04 -32.80
C LEU A 228 -55.81 27.52 -32.66
N GLY A 229 -56.30 27.06 -31.51
CA GLY A 229 -56.62 25.65 -31.26
C GLY A 229 -57.96 25.19 -31.88
N GLN A 230 -58.95 26.07 -31.97
CA GLN A 230 -60.25 25.79 -32.60
C GLN A 230 -60.15 25.61 -34.13
N SER A 231 -59.19 26.28 -34.78
CA SER A 231 -58.89 26.06 -36.21
C SER A 231 -58.49 24.60 -36.55
N GLY A 232 -58.05 23.79 -35.57
CA GLY A 232 -57.74 22.38 -35.75
C GLY A 232 -58.92 21.44 -35.42
N LYS A 233 -59.71 21.77 -34.39
CA LYS A 233 -60.84 20.94 -33.89
C LYS A 233 -61.97 20.78 -34.90
N ASP A 234 -62.23 21.78 -35.74
CA ASP A 234 -63.26 21.70 -36.80
C ASP A 234 -62.89 20.74 -37.95
N SER A 235 -61.67 20.20 -37.98
CA SER A 235 -61.17 19.27 -39.02
C SER A 235 -60.81 17.86 -38.52
N GLY A 236 -60.91 17.59 -37.21
CA GLY A 236 -60.49 16.31 -36.60
C GLY A 236 -58.97 16.04 -36.63
N ARG A 237 -58.15 17.04 -36.99
CA ARG A 237 -56.68 16.93 -37.08
C ARG A 237 -56.01 17.33 -35.76
N GLN A 238 -54.95 16.60 -35.38
CA GLN A 238 -54.10 16.93 -34.23
C GLN A 238 -53.24 18.15 -34.53
N VAL A 239 -52.99 19.02 -33.55
CA VAL A 239 -52.27 20.30 -33.76
C VAL A 239 -50.85 20.07 -34.29
N PHE A 240 -50.19 18.99 -33.86
CA PHE A 240 -48.82 18.67 -34.26
C PHE A 240 -48.71 17.65 -35.40
N SER A 241 -49.81 17.22 -36.05
CA SER A 241 -49.76 16.24 -37.15
C SER A 241 -49.30 16.82 -38.50
N GLY A 242 -49.26 18.15 -38.63
CA GLY A 242 -48.89 18.86 -39.87
C GLY A 242 -50.01 18.91 -40.92
N SER A 243 -49.82 19.75 -41.94
CA SER A 243 -50.65 19.76 -43.16
C SER A 243 -49.91 19.03 -44.29
N ASP A 244 -50.64 18.53 -45.30
CA ASP A 244 -50.11 17.67 -46.38
C ASP A 244 -48.97 18.30 -47.22
N THR A 245 -48.64 19.58 -47.01
CA THR A 245 -47.56 20.30 -47.72
C THR A 245 -46.39 20.76 -46.83
N LYS A 246 -46.50 20.78 -45.49
CA LYS A 246 -45.40 21.14 -44.58
C LYS A 246 -45.46 20.38 -43.24
N PRO A 247 -44.35 19.76 -42.78
CA PRO A 247 -44.32 19.05 -41.50
C PRO A 247 -44.36 20.03 -40.31
N ALA A 248 -45.24 19.78 -39.34
CA ALA A 248 -45.33 20.56 -38.10
C ALA A 248 -44.14 20.30 -37.16
N ILE A 249 -43.60 19.07 -37.17
CA ILE A 249 -42.45 18.65 -36.37
C ILE A 249 -41.31 18.12 -37.26
N LYS A 250 -40.07 18.26 -36.78
CA LYS A 250 -38.87 17.70 -37.42
C LYS A 250 -38.29 16.58 -36.54
N PHE A 251 -38.66 15.34 -36.86
CA PHE A 251 -38.20 14.16 -36.13
C PHE A 251 -37.72 13.05 -37.11
N PRO A 252 -36.53 12.46 -36.90
CA PRO A 252 -35.53 12.85 -35.90
C PRO A 252 -34.90 14.23 -36.25
N PRO A 253 -34.57 15.06 -35.24
CA PRO A 253 -33.85 16.30 -35.46
C PRO A 253 -32.44 16.04 -36.03
N VAL A 254 -31.78 17.08 -36.57
CA VAL A 254 -30.40 16.94 -37.08
C VAL A 254 -29.50 16.55 -35.92
N VAL A 255 -29.00 15.32 -35.92
CA VAL A 255 -28.17 14.79 -34.84
C VAL A 255 -26.77 15.39 -34.96
N THR A 256 -26.55 16.52 -34.29
CA THR A 256 -25.21 17.01 -33.99
C THR A 256 -24.74 16.34 -32.69
N ALA A 257 -23.42 16.20 -32.51
CA ALA A 257 -22.89 15.67 -31.26
C ALA A 257 -23.25 16.56 -30.04
N GLN A 258 -23.46 17.87 -30.25
CA GLN A 258 -23.99 18.79 -29.24
C GLN A 258 -25.44 18.43 -28.86
N TRP A 259 -26.30 18.17 -29.84
CA TRP A 259 -27.68 17.73 -29.61
C TRP A 259 -27.73 16.42 -28.82
N GLU A 260 -26.87 15.46 -29.19
CA GLU A 260 -26.81 14.16 -28.52
C GLU A 260 -26.33 14.27 -27.06
N GLU A 261 -25.38 15.17 -26.76
CA GLU A 261 -24.91 15.46 -25.40
C GLU A 261 -25.99 16.17 -24.57
N GLN A 262 -26.66 17.18 -25.15
CA GLN A 262 -27.75 17.92 -24.51
C GLN A 262 -28.93 17.01 -24.16
N ILE A 263 -29.42 16.20 -25.10
CA ILE A 263 -30.56 15.30 -24.86
C ILE A 263 -30.23 14.25 -23.80
N ARG A 264 -29.01 13.70 -23.81
CA ARG A 264 -28.56 12.78 -22.75
C ARG A 264 -28.49 13.47 -21.39
N ARG A 265 -27.97 14.69 -21.33
CA ARG A 265 -27.90 15.46 -20.09
C ARG A 265 -29.29 15.76 -19.53
N ILE A 266 -30.22 16.22 -20.37
CA ILE A 266 -31.61 16.49 -19.97
C ILE A 266 -32.27 15.21 -19.45
N HIS A 267 -32.07 14.09 -20.16
CA HIS A 267 -32.57 12.79 -19.71
C HIS A 267 -32.04 12.42 -18.32
N LEU A 268 -30.73 12.58 -18.08
CA LEU A 268 -30.13 12.32 -16.78
C LEU A 268 -30.66 13.29 -15.70
N LEU A 269 -30.75 14.58 -16.01
CA LEU A 269 -31.26 15.60 -15.09
C LEU A 269 -32.67 15.28 -14.59
N LEU A 270 -33.52 14.72 -15.47
CA LEU A 270 -34.91 14.37 -15.15
C LEU A 270 -35.09 12.99 -14.49
N THR A 271 -34.21 12.02 -14.80
CA THR A 271 -34.42 10.60 -14.41
C THR A 271 -33.52 10.11 -13.29
N VAL A 272 -32.46 10.85 -12.93
CA VAL A 272 -31.48 10.41 -11.93
C VAL A 272 -32.04 10.56 -10.52
N ASN A 273 -32.06 9.44 -9.80
CA ASN A 273 -32.55 9.33 -8.43
C ASN A 273 -31.40 9.39 -7.39
N GLU A 274 -31.74 9.63 -6.12
CA GLU A 274 -30.80 9.60 -4.99
C GLU A 274 -30.03 8.26 -4.85
N SER A 275 -30.52 7.15 -5.40
CA SER A 275 -29.78 5.88 -5.46
C SER A 275 -28.47 5.97 -6.27
N SER A 276 -28.33 6.99 -7.13
CA SER A 276 -27.09 7.32 -7.85
C SER A 276 -26.11 8.15 -7.01
N SER A 277 -26.41 8.37 -5.73
CA SER A 277 -25.56 9.14 -4.82
C SER A 277 -24.19 8.53 -4.58
N ASP A 278 -24.05 7.22 -4.87
CA ASP A 278 -22.85 6.39 -4.77
C ASP A 278 -21.97 6.38 -6.04
N VAL A 279 -22.21 7.25 -7.02
CA VAL A 279 -21.32 7.35 -8.20
C VAL A 279 -20.08 8.21 -7.89
N PRO A 280 -18.85 7.83 -8.31
CA PRO A 280 -18.50 6.60 -9.03
C PRO A 280 -18.54 5.35 -8.14
N THR A 281 -18.97 4.21 -8.67
CA THR A 281 -19.04 2.95 -7.91
C THR A 281 -17.68 2.46 -7.41
N ASN A 282 -16.62 2.71 -8.19
CA ASN A 282 -15.26 2.31 -7.86
C ASN A 282 -14.73 3.05 -6.61
N LEU A 283 -14.34 2.29 -5.59
CA LEU A 283 -13.86 2.82 -4.31
C LEU A 283 -12.56 3.64 -4.44
N GLU A 284 -11.65 3.23 -5.32
CA GLU A 284 -10.39 3.94 -5.55
C GLU A 284 -10.63 5.30 -6.23
N ALA A 285 -11.58 5.37 -7.17
CA ALA A 285 -12.02 6.62 -7.78
C ALA A 285 -12.64 7.58 -6.74
N ARG A 286 -13.53 7.08 -5.87
CA ARG A 286 -14.08 7.88 -4.76
C ARG A 286 -12.99 8.42 -3.85
N ARG A 287 -12.02 7.58 -3.47
CA ARG A 287 -10.88 7.96 -2.62
C ARG A 287 -10.06 9.08 -3.27
N ARG A 288 -9.69 8.91 -4.54
CA ARG A 288 -8.90 9.86 -5.33
C ARG A 288 -9.60 11.21 -5.44
N ILE A 289 -10.87 11.23 -5.84
CA ILE A 289 -11.67 12.46 -5.95
C ILE A 289 -11.82 13.15 -4.60
N SER A 290 -12.12 12.39 -3.55
CA SER A 290 -12.27 12.93 -2.19
C SER A 290 -10.97 13.55 -1.70
N PHE A 291 -9.84 12.85 -1.84
CA PHE A 291 -8.53 13.36 -1.44
C PHE A 291 -8.13 14.61 -2.22
N PHE A 292 -8.24 14.57 -3.56
CA PHE A 292 -7.88 15.71 -4.40
C PHE A 292 -8.70 16.93 -4.02
N THR A 293 -10.02 16.78 -3.89
CA THR A 293 -10.90 17.87 -3.50
C THR A 293 -10.56 18.39 -2.10
N ASN A 294 -10.35 17.49 -1.14
CA ASN A 294 -9.97 17.85 0.22
C ASN A 294 -8.66 18.65 0.27
N SER A 295 -7.67 18.24 -0.53
CA SER A 295 -6.36 18.89 -0.58
C SER A 295 -6.40 20.31 -1.12
N LEU A 296 -7.40 20.67 -1.93
CA LEU A 296 -7.57 22.05 -2.43
C LEU A 296 -8.00 23.03 -1.32
N PHE A 297 -8.47 22.53 -0.18
CA PHE A 297 -8.81 23.34 0.99
C PHE A 297 -7.71 23.33 2.06
N MET A 298 -6.60 22.63 1.81
CA MET A 298 -5.42 22.69 2.67
C MET A 298 -4.60 23.93 2.35
N ASP A 299 -3.74 24.32 3.30
CA ASP A 299 -2.75 25.38 3.09
C ASP A 299 -1.71 24.92 2.07
N MET A 300 -1.65 25.62 0.92
CA MET A 300 -0.62 25.41 -0.09
C MET A 300 -0.23 26.71 -0.82
N PRO A 301 1.02 26.86 -1.27
CA PRO A 301 1.48 28.06 -1.96
C PRO A 301 0.71 28.30 -3.25
N ARG A 302 0.65 29.55 -3.72
CA ARG A 302 0.05 29.85 -5.03
C ARG A 302 0.97 29.39 -6.17
N PRO A 303 0.44 28.78 -7.24
CA PRO A 303 1.27 28.26 -8.30
C PRO A 303 1.77 29.39 -9.21
N PRO A 304 3.04 29.36 -9.66
CA PRO A 304 3.49 30.21 -10.74
C PRO A 304 2.95 29.71 -12.09
N ARG A 305 2.99 30.57 -13.11
CA ARG A 305 2.84 30.13 -14.50
C ARG A 305 3.90 29.05 -14.82
N VAL A 306 3.57 28.06 -15.65
CA VAL A 306 4.48 26.94 -16.00
C VAL A 306 5.83 27.45 -16.49
N ARG A 307 5.87 28.53 -17.26
CA ARG A 307 7.16 29.10 -17.72
C ARG A 307 8.07 29.57 -16.57
N LYS A 308 7.50 30.04 -15.45
CA LYS A 308 8.22 30.62 -14.31
C LYS A 308 8.51 29.61 -13.18
N MET A 309 7.88 28.43 -13.18
CA MET A 309 8.13 27.40 -12.16
C MET A 309 9.58 26.88 -12.21
N LEU A 310 10.06 26.31 -11.10
CA LEU A 310 11.29 25.53 -11.07
C LEU A 310 11.17 24.29 -11.99
N SER A 311 12.21 24.02 -12.76
CA SER A 311 12.30 22.77 -13.52
C SER A 311 12.75 21.63 -12.61
N PHE A 312 12.28 20.42 -12.90
CA PHE A 312 12.58 19.28 -12.06
C PHE A 312 12.77 18.00 -12.87
N SER A 313 13.50 17.07 -12.27
CA SER A 313 13.62 15.70 -12.76
C SER A 313 12.98 14.71 -11.80
N VAL A 314 12.46 13.62 -12.33
CA VAL A 314 12.18 12.41 -11.56
C VAL A 314 13.31 11.40 -11.79
N LEU A 315 13.75 10.73 -10.74
CA LEU A 315 14.74 9.65 -10.80
C LEU A 315 14.18 8.38 -10.17
N THR A 316 14.12 7.30 -10.94
CA THR A 316 13.65 5.99 -10.48
C THR A 316 14.73 4.92 -10.65
N PRO A 317 15.27 4.33 -9.57
CA PRO A 317 16.17 3.18 -9.69
C PRO A 317 15.37 1.91 -10.03
N TYR A 318 15.81 1.17 -11.06
CA TYR A 318 15.24 -0.11 -11.49
C TYR A 318 16.37 -1.13 -11.73
N TYR A 319 16.18 -2.38 -11.33
CA TYR A 319 17.21 -3.42 -11.50
C TYR A 319 16.76 -4.53 -12.45
N SER A 320 15.73 -5.28 -12.06
CA SER A 320 15.29 -6.46 -12.81
C SER A 320 13.84 -6.87 -12.52
N GLU A 321 13.07 -6.02 -11.84
CA GLU A 321 11.65 -6.25 -11.58
C GLU A 321 10.86 -6.40 -12.89
N GLU A 322 9.63 -6.91 -12.84
CA GLU A 322 8.81 -7.01 -14.06
C GLU A 322 8.50 -5.64 -14.64
N THR A 323 8.80 -5.46 -15.94
CA THR A 323 8.51 -4.22 -16.67
C THR A 323 7.03 -4.15 -17.04
N VAL A 324 6.55 -5.20 -17.69
CA VAL A 324 5.16 -5.48 -18.08
C VAL A 324 4.97 -6.98 -17.91
N TYR A 325 3.86 -7.45 -17.34
CA TYR A 325 3.56 -8.88 -17.27
C TYR A 325 3.46 -9.49 -18.68
N SER A 326 4.05 -10.66 -18.85
CA SER A 326 3.84 -11.48 -20.05
C SER A 326 2.49 -12.20 -20.00
N LYS A 327 2.07 -12.77 -21.13
CA LYS A 327 0.92 -13.67 -21.18
C LYS A 327 1.10 -14.85 -20.22
N SER A 328 2.29 -15.47 -20.24
CA SER A 328 2.60 -16.59 -19.35
C SER A 328 2.57 -16.20 -17.89
N ASP A 329 3.03 -15.00 -17.51
CA ASP A 329 2.95 -14.57 -16.10
C ASP A 329 1.50 -14.44 -15.62
N LEU A 330 0.60 -13.97 -16.51
CA LEU A 330 -0.81 -13.78 -16.17
C LEU A 330 -1.56 -15.11 -16.05
N GLU A 331 -1.28 -16.07 -16.93
CA GLU A 331 -1.94 -17.38 -17.00
C GLU A 331 -1.35 -18.43 -16.04
N MET A 332 -0.09 -18.26 -15.63
CA MET A 332 0.61 -19.24 -14.79
C MET A 332 -0.15 -19.48 -13.49
N GLU A 333 -0.73 -20.68 -13.37
CA GLU A 333 -1.41 -21.13 -12.17
C GLU A 333 -0.39 -21.46 -11.08
N ASN A 334 -0.66 -21.03 -9.86
CA ASN A 334 0.10 -21.47 -8.69
C ASN A 334 -0.29 -22.91 -8.29
N GLU A 335 0.32 -23.43 -7.21
CA GLU A 335 0.06 -24.79 -6.71
C GLU A 335 -1.40 -25.06 -6.30
N ASP A 336 -2.21 -24.01 -6.18
CA ASP A 336 -3.62 -24.03 -5.79
C ASP A 336 -4.56 -23.75 -6.99
N GLY A 337 -4.03 -23.68 -8.23
CA GLY A 337 -4.80 -23.43 -9.46
C GLY A 337 -5.11 -21.95 -9.75
N VAL A 338 -4.56 -21.02 -8.94
CA VAL A 338 -4.86 -19.59 -9.04
C VAL A 338 -3.80 -18.87 -9.87
N SER A 339 -4.24 -18.22 -10.95
CA SER A 339 -3.42 -17.37 -11.79
C SER A 339 -3.51 -15.89 -11.39
N ILE A 340 -2.56 -15.06 -11.84
CA ILE A 340 -2.58 -13.60 -11.56
C ILE A 340 -3.85 -12.97 -12.13
N ILE A 341 -4.27 -13.36 -13.34
CA ILE A 341 -5.47 -12.80 -13.95
C ILE A 341 -6.73 -13.13 -13.14
N TYR A 342 -6.87 -14.39 -12.69
CA TYR A 342 -7.98 -14.81 -11.85
C TYR A 342 -8.04 -13.98 -10.56
N TYR A 343 -6.88 -13.78 -9.93
CA TYR A 343 -6.76 -12.96 -8.73
C TYR A 343 -7.22 -11.52 -8.95
N LEU A 344 -6.74 -10.86 -10.01
CA LEU A 344 -7.08 -9.47 -10.32
C LEU A 344 -8.57 -9.30 -10.66
N GLN A 345 -9.17 -10.24 -11.41
CA GLN A 345 -10.60 -10.23 -11.73
C GLN A 345 -11.48 -10.31 -10.48
N LYS A 346 -11.07 -11.09 -9.47
CA LYS A 346 -11.86 -11.24 -8.23
C LYS A 346 -11.73 -10.05 -7.27
N ILE A 347 -10.61 -9.34 -7.29
CA ILE A 347 -10.39 -8.18 -6.42
C ILE A 347 -10.87 -6.88 -7.05
N TYR A 348 -10.83 -6.77 -8.38
CA TYR A 348 -11.27 -5.60 -9.13
C TYR A 348 -12.38 -5.96 -10.15
N PRO A 349 -13.52 -6.50 -9.71
CA PRO A 349 -14.58 -6.97 -10.62
C PRO A 349 -15.22 -5.83 -11.42
N ASP A 350 -15.38 -4.66 -10.80
CA ASP A 350 -15.85 -3.43 -11.44
C ASP A 350 -14.86 -2.96 -12.51
N GLU A 351 -13.56 -2.91 -12.19
CA GLU A 351 -12.54 -2.51 -13.17
C GLU A 351 -12.32 -3.52 -14.30
N TRP A 352 -12.62 -4.80 -14.04
CA TRP A 352 -12.61 -5.85 -15.07
C TRP A 352 -13.76 -5.67 -16.05
N ASN A 353 -14.98 -5.47 -15.56
CA ASN A 353 -16.14 -5.19 -16.42
C ASN A 353 -15.90 -3.96 -17.30
N ASN A 354 -15.35 -2.91 -16.70
CA ASN A 354 -14.93 -1.67 -17.36
C ASN A 354 -13.81 -1.87 -18.41
N PHE A 355 -12.98 -2.90 -18.23
CA PHE A 355 -11.97 -3.28 -19.23
C PHE A 355 -12.59 -4.04 -20.38
N MET A 356 -13.43 -5.04 -20.09
CA MET A 356 -14.17 -5.83 -21.09
C MET A 356 -15.03 -4.95 -22.00
N GLU A 357 -15.73 -3.97 -21.41
CA GLU A 357 -16.53 -3.00 -22.16
C GLU A 357 -15.64 -2.23 -23.16
N ARG A 358 -14.52 -1.67 -22.69
CA ARG A 358 -13.58 -0.87 -23.49
C ARG A 358 -13.04 -1.61 -24.70
N ILE A 359 -12.67 -2.88 -24.54
CA ILE A 359 -12.15 -3.73 -25.63
C ILE A 359 -13.26 -4.35 -26.48
N ASN A 360 -14.53 -4.08 -26.16
CA ASN A 360 -15.71 -4.59 -26.86
C ASN A 360 -15.88 -6.11 -26.83
N CYS A 361 -15.39 -6.79 -25.79
CA CYS A 361 -15.53 -8.23 -25.63
C CYS A 361 -16.74 -8.56 -24.74
N LYS A 362 -17.58 -9.51 -25.16
CA LYS A 362 -18.73 -9.98 -24.37
C LYS A 362 -18.38 -11.19 -23.51
N LYS A 363 -17.44 -12.01 -23.96
CA LYS A 363 -16.95 -13.22 -23.25
C LYS A 363 -15.47 -13.10 -22.94
N GLU A 364 -15.05 -13.65 -21.81
CA GLU A 364 -13.63 -13.62 -21.39
C GLU A 364 -12.71 -14.38 -22.35
N SER A 365 -13.21 -15.39 -23.06
CA SER A 365 -12.43 -16.14 -24.06
C SER A 365 -11.99 -15.26 -25.23
N GLU A 366 -12.81 -14.29 -25.64
CA GLU A 366 -12.55 -13.39 -26.78
C GLU A 366 -11.32 -12.48 -26.55
N VAL A 367 -10.93 -12.26 -25.29
CA VAL A 367 -9.76 -11.44 -24.95
C VAL A 367 -8.46 -12.11 -25.37
N TRP A 368 -8.43 -13.45 -25.33
CA TRP A 368 -7.23 -14.24 -25.62
C TRP A 368 -7.08 -14.61 -27.11
N GLU A 369 -8.07 -14.30 -27.94
CA GLU A 369 -8.09 -14.63 -29.37
C GLU A 369 -7.38 -13.58 -30.23
N ASN A 370 -7.26 -12.33 -29.75
CA ASN A 370 -6.64 -11.22 -30.47
C ASN A 370 -5.37 -10.72 -29.76
N GLU A 371 -4.25 -10.64 -30.49
CA GLU A 371 -2.96 -10.14 -29.99
C GLU A 371 -3.03 -8.71 -29.45
N GLU A 372 -3.85 -7.84 -30.05
CA GLU A 372 -4.08 -6.48 -29.54
C GLU A 372 -4.78 -6.51 -28.17
N ASN A 373 -5.80 -7.36 -28.03
CA ASN A 373 -6.52 -7.55 -26.76
C ASN A 373 -5.60 -8.13 -25.69
N ILE A 374 -4.74 -9.08 -26.06
CA ILE A 374 -3.72 -9.65 -25.15
C ILE A 374 -2.76 -8.55 -24.69
N LEU A 375 -2.31 -7.67 -25.58
CA LEU A 375 -1.43 -6.56 -25.22
C LEU A 375 -2.12 -5.59 -24.26
N GLN A 376 -3.39 -5.23 -24.52
CA GLN A 376 -4.18 -4.40 -23.62
C GLN A 376 -4.42 -5.08 -22.26
N LEU A 377 -4.64 -6.40 -22.23
CA LEU A 377 -4.78 -7.19 -21.01
C LEU A 377 -3.47 -7.22 -20.20
N ARG A 378 -2.33 -7.40 -20.86
CA ARG A 378 -0.99 -7.33 -20.24
C ARG A 378 -0.76 -5.98 -19.58
N HIS A 379 -1.13 -4.89 -20.25
CA HIS A 379 -1.09 -3.56 -19.65
C HIS A 379 -2.06 -3.43 -18.48
N TRP A 380 -3.33 -3.85 -18.62
CA TRP A 380 -4.31 -3.82 -17.54
C TRP A 380 -3.82 -4.53 -16.29
N GLY A 381 -3.25 -5.74 -16.42
CA GLY A 381 -2.67 -6.47 -15.30
C GLY A 381 -1.44 -5.77 -14.70
N SER A 382 -0.55 -5.27 -15.55
CA SER A 382 0.69 -4.59 -15.12
C SER A 382 0.43 -3.32 -14.33
N LEU A 383 -0.63 -2.58 -14.67
CA LEU A 383 -1.05 -1.36 -13.99
C LEU A 383 -1.67 -1.60 -12.60
N ARG A 384 -1.96 -2.86 -12.24
CA ARG A 384 -2.44 -3.28 -10.92
C ARG A 384 -1.39 -4.02 -10.11
N GLY A 385 -0.30 -4.45 -10.76
CA GLY A 385 0.90 -4.98 -10.12
C GLY A 385 1.88 -3.89 -9.64
N GLN A 386 3.04 -4.33 -9.18
CA GLN A 386 4.20 -3.49 -8.85
C GLN A 386 5.23 -3.53 -9.99
N THR A 387 4.85 -3.00 -11.16
CA THR A 387 5.65 -3.06 -12.42
C THR A 387 6.21 -1.71 -12.84
N LEU A 388 7.30 -1.68 -13.62
CA LEU A 388 7.86 -0.43 -14.17
C LEU A 388 6.90 0.33 -15.05
N CYS A 389 6.04 -0.35 -15.80
CA CYS A 389 5.01 0.29 -16.60
C CYS A 389 4.06 1.16 -15.76
N ARG A 390 3.64 0.68 -14.58
CA ARG A 390 2.75 1.43 -13.68
C ARG A 390 3.41 2.73 -13.22
N THR A 391 4.64 2.64 -12.76
CA THR A 391 5.42 3.77 -12.24
C THR A 391 5.73 4.78 -13.31
N VAL A 392 6.14 4.31 -14.49
CA VAL A 392 6.40 5.20 -15.62
C VAL A 392 5.13 5.95 -16.01
N ARG A 393 4.00 5.26 -16.14
CA ARG A 393 2.71 5.92 -16.41
C ARG A 393 2.39 6.96 -15.34
N GLY A 394 2.52 6.61 -14.06
CA GLY A 394 2.27 7.51 -12.93
C GLY A 394 3.10 8.79 -13.01
N MET A 395 4.42 8.66 -13.14
CA MET A 395 5.32 9.83 -13.17
C MET A 395 5.16 10.66 -14.45
N MET A 396 4.78 10.04 -15.56
CA MET A 396 4.50 10.76 -16.81
C MET A 396 3.21 11.59 -16.76
N TYR A 397 2.36 11.41 -15.74
CA TYR A 397 1.27 12.35 -15.48
C TYR A 397 1.75 13.76 -15.14
N TYR A 398 2.97 13.94 -14.61
CA TYR A 398 3.54 15.28 -14.45
C TYR A 398 3.65 16.00 -15.80
N ARG A 399 4.18 15.32 -16.83
CA ARG A 399 4.23 15.89 -18.19
C ARG A 399 2.83 16.23 -18.70
N ARG A 400 1.87 15.32 -18.53
CA ARG A 400 0.48 15.51 -18.97
C ARG A 400 -0.19 16.71 -18.28
N ALA A 401 0.00 16.83 -16.95
CA ALA A 401 -0.50 17.95 -16.17
C ALA A 401 0.14 19.27 -16.61
N LEU A 402 1.47 19.30 -16.81
CA LEU A 402 2.19 20.50 -17.26
C LEU A 402 1.78 20.94 -18.67
N ARG A 403 1.49 20.03 -19.59
CA ARG A 403 0.96 20.38 -20.92
C ARG A 403 -0.39 21.08 -20.82
N LEU A 404 -1.32 20.55 -20.01
CA LEU A 404 -2.61 21.19 -19.79
C LEU A 404 -2.46 22.54 -19.09
N GLN A 405 -1.61 22.62 -18.08
CA GLN A 405 -1.37 23.87 -17.36
C GLN A 405 -0.69 24.93 -18.25
N ALA A 406 0.24 24.53 -19.12
CA ALA A 406 0.89 25.42 -20.07
C ALA A 406 -0.08 25.91 -21.14
N PHE A 407 -1.00 25.04 -21.60
CA PHE A 407 -2.11 25.46 -22.45
C PHE A 407 -2.95 26.54 -21.77
N LEU A 408 -3.41 26.30 -20.54
CA LEU A 408 -4.24 27.26 -19.80
C LEU A 408 -3.51 28.60 -19.55
N ASP A 409 -2.18 28.57 -19.40
CA ASP A 409 -1.37 29.79 -19.21
C ASP A 409 -1.12 30.58 -20.51
N MET A 410 -1.23 29.95 -21.68
CA MET A 410 -0.81 30.51 -22.98
C MET A 410 -1.95 30.71 -23.98
N ALA A 411 -3.04 29.94 -23.85
CA ALA A 411 -4.13 29.92 -24.81
C ALA A 411 -4.97 31.19 -24.77
N LYS A 412 -5.46 31.60 -25.94
CA LYS A 412 -6.47 32.67 -26.06
C LYS A 412 -7.84 32.13 -25.67
N GLU A 413 -8.76 33.03 -25.34
CA GLU A 413 -10.14 32.68 -24.99
C GLU A 413 -10.79 31.81 -26.08
N SER A 414 -10.62 32.13 -27.37
CA SER A 414 -11.11 31.31 -28.49
C SER A 414 -10.52 29.89 -28.55
N GLU A 415 -9.23 29.72 -28.22
CA GLU A 415 -8.54 28.41 -28.24
C GLU A 415 -8.95 27.56 -27.03
N ILE A 416 -9.19 28.18 -25.87
CA ILE A 416 -9.75 27.50 -24.69
C ILE A 416 -11.16 26.99 -25.00
N LEU A 417 -11.93 27.76 -25.77
CA LEU A 417 -13.26 27.43 -26.24
C LEU A 417 -13.25 26.33 -27.31
N GLU A 418 -12.20 26.14 -28.10
CA GLU A 418 -12.07 24.93 -28.94
C GLU A 418 -11.71 23.66 -28.12
N GLY A 419 -11.34 23.84 -26.86
CA GLY A 419 -11.07 22.79 -25.89
C GLY A 419 -9.67 22.19 -26.00
N TYR A 420 -9.28 21.42 -24.97
CA TYR A 420 -7.95 20.81 -24.87
C TYR A 420 -7.62 19.80 -26.00
N LYS A 421 -8.64 19.36 -26.76
CA LYS A 421 -8.47 18.44 -27.89
C LYS A 421 -7.70 19.04 -29.07
N ALA A 422 -7.74 20.35 -29.26
CA ALA A 422 -6.96 21.05 -30.29
C ALA A 422 -5.43 20.84 -30.13
N ILE A 423 -4.97 20.40 -28.95
CA ILE A 423 -3.56 20.14 -28.64
C ILE A 423 -3.23 18.65 -28.66
N THR A 424 -4.19 17.77 -28.35
CA THR A 424 -3.95 16.32 -28.34
C THR A 424 -3.84 15.75 -29.75
N ASP A 425 -4.58 16.34 -30.70
CA ASP A 425 -4.49 16.02 -32.13
C ASP A 425 -4.27 17.31 -32.94
N PRO A 426 -3.04 17.86 -32.96
CA PRO A 426 -2.74 19.01 -33.81
C PRO A 426 -2.92 18.62 -35.28
N THR A 427 -3.40 19.55 -36.11
CA THR A 427 -3.50 19.33 -37.56
C THR A 427 -2.11 19.04 -38.15
N GLU A 428 -2.04 18.34 -39.29
CA GLU A 428 -0.75 18.02 -39.93
C GLU A 428 0.07 19.28 -40.31
N GLU A 429 -0.60 20.43 -40.49
CA GLU A 429 0.05 21.74 -40.67
C GLU A 429 0.63 22.28 -39.35
N ASP A 430 -0.09 22.15 -38.24
CA ASP A 430 0.37 22.55 -36.90
C ASP A 430 1.54 21.71 -36.39
N LYS A 431 1.61 20.42 -36.78
CA LYS A 431 2.75 19.53 -36.50
C LYS A 431 4.01 19.95 -37.23
N LYS A 432 3.89 20.53 -38.44
CA LYS A 432 5.03 20.99 -39.25
C LYS A 432 5.49 22.41 -38.88
N SER A 433 4.62 23.23 -38.31
CA SER A 433 4.94 24.60 -37.91
C SER A 433 5.59 24.68 -36.53
N GLN A 434 6.89 25.02 -36.47
CA GLN A 434 7.61 25.29 -35.20
C GLN A 434 7.03 26.48 -34.40
N ARG A 435 6.13 27.28 -34.99
CA ARG A 435 5.47 28.43 -34.34
C ARG A 435 4.08 28.11 -33.78
N SER A 436 3.57 26.89 -33.94
CA SER A 436 2.25 26.50 -33.45
C SER A 436 2.16 26.62 -31.92
N VAL A 437 0.95 26.82 -31.39
CA VAL A 437 0.70 26.86 -29.94
C VAL A 437 1.05 25.50 -29.32
N SER A 438 0.71 24.40 -30.01
CA SER A 438 1.02 23.04 -29.60
C SER A 438 2.53 22.80 -29.44
N ALA A 439 3.35 23.15 -30.43
CA ALA A 439 4.81 22.99 -30.36
C ALA A 439 5.43 23.78 -29.20
N ARG A 440 4.92 24.99 -28.92
CA ARG A 440 5.37 25.79 -27.78
C ARG A 440 4.99 25.17 -26.43
N ILE A 441 3.79 24.59 -26.31
CA ILE A 441 3.33 23.90 -25.10
C ILE A 441 4.21 22.67 -24.83
N GLU A 442 4.50 21.87 -25.86
CA GLU A 442 5.37 20.71 -25.73
C GLU A 442 6.79 21.10 -25.31
N ALA A 443 7.36 22.13 -25.95
CA ALA A 443 8.67 22.66 -25.58
C ALA A 443 8.71 23.14 -24.12
N VAL A 444 7.69 23.85 -23.65
CA VAL A 444 7.61 24.32 -22.26
C VAL A 444 7.54 23.13 -21.29
N ALA A 445 6.73 22.12 -21.56
CA ALA A 445 6.64 20.93 -20.73
C ALA A 445 7.99 20.17 -20.68
N ASP A 446 8.64 19.98 -21.82
CA ASP A 446 9.91 19.25 -21.91
C ASP A 446 11.11 20.04 -21.35
N MET A 447 11.04 21.38 -21.34
CA MET A 447 12.01 22.22 -20.62
C MET A 447 11.84 22.15 -19.09
N LYS A 448 10.62 21.90 -18.59
CA LYS A 448 10.33 21.91 -17.15
C LYS A 448 10.39 20.54 -16.49
N PHE A 449 10.20 19.47 -17.25
CA PHE A 449 10.12 18.12 -16.71
C PHE A 449 10.94 17.12 -17.53
N THR A 450 11.77 16.35 -16.84
CA THR A 450 12.43 15.17 -17.42
C THR A 450 12.32 13.99 -16.47
N TYR A 451 12.26 12.77 -17.01
CA TYR A 451 12.18 11.56 -16.20
C TYR A 451 13.31 10.60 -16.57
N VAL A 452 14.15 10.27 -15.59
CA VAL A 452 15.26 9.32 -15.75
C VAL A 452 14.94 8.03 -14.98
N ALA A 453 14.68 6.95 -15.71
CA ALA A 453 14.59 5.61 -15.15
C ALA A 453 15.96 4.94 -15.28
N THR A 454 16.53 4.50 -14.17
CA THR A 454 17.85 3.90 -14.16
C THR A 454 17.73 2.39 -14.26
N CYS A 455 17.74 1.87 -15.48
CA CYS A 455 17.62 0.45 -15.75
C CYS A 455 18.99 -0.21 -15.84
N GLN A 456 19.58 -0.51 -14.67
CA GLN A 456 20.99 -0.88 -14.56
C GLN A 456 21.45 -1.97 -15.55
N ASN A 457 20.61 -2.99 -15.75
CA ASN A 457 20.90 -4.16 -16.57
C ASN A 457 20.45 -4.04 -18.04
N TYR A 458 19.94 -2.89 -18.49
CA TYR A 458 19.35 -2.74 -19.82
C TYR A 458 20.30 -3.15 -20.94
N GLY A 459 21.58 -2.74 -20.89
CA GLY A 459 22.59 -3.13 -21.90
C GLY A 459 22.78 -4.66 -22.00
N ASN A 460 22.80 -5.36 -20.87
CA ASN A 460 22.87 -6.83 -20.84
C ASN A 460 21.59 -7.47 -21.38
N GLN A 461 20.42 -6.95 -20.98
CA GLN A 461 19.11 -7.43 -21.46
C GLN A 461 18.97 -7.28 -22.97
N LYS A 462 19.48 -6.18 -23.55
CA LYS A 462 19.53 -6.01 -25.01
C LYS A 462 20.38 -7.07 -25.69
N ARG A 463 21.62 -7.29 -25.19
CA ARG A 463 22.54 -8.28 -25.75
C ARG A 463 22.00 -9.71 -25.67
N SER A 464 21.27 -10.04 -24.60
CA SER A 464 20.70 -11.37 -24.40
C SER A 464 19.34 -11.58 -25.09
N GLY A 465 18.77 -10.56 -25.74
CA GLY A 465 17.43 -10.63 -26.31
C GLY A 465 16.31 -10.81 -25.27
N ASP A 466 16.50 -10.29 -24.05
CA ASP A 466 15.50 -10.37 -22.98
C ASP A 466 14.29 -9.48 -23.32
N ARG A 467 13.08 -10.03 -23.22
CA ARG A 467 11.80 -9.33 -23.45
C ARG A 467 11.72 -7.98 -22.72
N ARG A 468 12.30 -7.88 -21.52
CA ARG A 468 12.30 -6.64 -20.73
C ARG A 468 12.98 -5.48 -21.45
N ALA A 469 14.00 -5.75 -22.28
CA ALA A 469 14.63 -4.70 -23.07
C ALA A 469 13.66 -4.11 -24.11
N THR A 470 12.88 -4.97 -24.78
CA THR A 470 11.84 -4.55 -25.72
C THR A 470 10.72 -3.79 -25.01
N ASP A 471 10.27 -4.27 -23.84
CA ASP A 471 9.26 -3.59 -23.05
C ASP A 471 9.74 -2.20 -22.57
N ILE A 472 11.01 -2.07 -22.16
CA ILE A 472 11.62 -0.78 -21.78
C ILE A 472 11.71 0.17 -22.98
N LEU A 473 12.09 -0.33 -24.17
CA LEU A 473 12.08 0.47 -25.40
C LEU A 473 10.67 0.98 -25.71
N ASN A 474 9.66 0.13 -25.66
CA ASN A 474 8.26 0.50 -25.86
C ASN A 474 7.80 1.57 -24.86
N LEU A 475 8.25 1.50 -23.60
CA LEU A 475 7.99 2.55 -22.62
C LEU A 475 8.64 3.88 -23.01
N MET A 476 9.87 3.88 -23.54
CA MET A 476 10.53 5.10 -24.02
C MET A 476 9.82 5.70 -25.25
N VAL A 477 9.39 4.86 -26.19
CA VAL A 477 8.66 5.29 -27.40
C VAL A 477 7.35 5.98 -27.02
N ASN A 478 6.60 5.36 -26.09
CA ASN A 478 5.30 5.89 -25.66
C ASN A 478 5.41 7.10 -24.71
N ASN A 479 6.61 7.43 -24.20
CA ASN A 479 6.80 8.48 -23.20
C ASN A 479 7.97 9.41 -23.58
N PRO A 480 7.72 10.51 -24.32
CA PRO A 480 8.78 11.34 -24.91
C PRO A 480 9.77 11.98 -23.93
N SER A 481 9.39 12.21 -22.67
CA SER A 481 10.28 12.77 -21.62
C SER A 481 11.01 11.70 -20.80
N LEU A 482 10.72 10.41 -21.03
CA LEU A 482 11.42 9.31 -20.39
C LEU A 482 12.81 9.13 -21.02
N ARG A 483 13.81 8.97 -20.17
CA ARG A 483 15.18 8.60 -20.53
C ARG A 483 15.57 7.38 -19.70
N VAL A 484 16.33 6.48 -20.31
CA VAL A 484 16.84 5.30 -19.63
C VAL A 484 18.34 5.45 -19.43
N ALA A 485 18.77 5.37 -18.17
CA ALA A 485 20.18 5.29 -17.81
C ALA A 485 20.54 3.85 -17.46
N TYR A 486 21.66 3.32 -17.94
CA TYR A 486 22.11 1.97 -17.62
C TYR A 486 23.63 1.88 -17.53
N ILE A 487 24.12 0.73 -17.06
CA ILE A 487 25.56 0.44 -17.01
C ILE A 487 25.90 -0.51 -18.15
N ASP A 488 26.84 -0.09 -18.99
CA ASP A 488 27.39 -0.91 -20.06
C ASP A 488 28.74 -1.47 -19.63
N GLU A 489 28.84 -2.81 -19.62
CA GLU A 489 30.09 -3.54 -19.38
C GLU A 489 30.68 -3.98 -20.72
N VAL A 490 31.89 -3.52 -21.01
CA VAL A 490 32.59 -3.80 -22.27
C VAL A 490 33.97 -4.36 -21.98
N GLU A 491 34.38 -5.38 -22.73
CA GLU A 491 35.74 -5.92 -22.68
C GLU A 491 36.61 -5.18 -23.70
N GLU A 492 37.55 -4.37 -23.23
CA GLU A 492 38.53 -3.66 -24.06
C GLU A 492 39.90 -4.35 -23.98
N ARG A 493 40.62 -4.43 -25.11
CA ARG A 493 42.01 -4.90 -25.12
C ARG A 493 42.94 -3.75 -24.77
N GLU A 494 43.80 -3.96 -23.78
CA GLU A 494 44.82 -2.99 -23.37
C GLU A 494 45.76 -2.67 -24.54
N ARG A 495 46.05 -1.38 -24.79
CA ARG A 495 46.91 -0.94 -25.91
C ARG A 495 48.35 -1.42 -25.79
N GLU A 496 48.81 -1.71 -24.57
CA GLU A 496 50.14 -2.26 -24.27
C GLU A 496 49.96 -3.49 -23.38
N GLY A 497 50.05 -4.70 -23.94
CA GLY A 497 50.11 -5.94 -23.16
C GLY A 497 49.02 -6.99 -23.38
N GLY A 498 48.08 -6.79 -24.30
CA GLY A 498 47.17 -7.85 -24.78
C GLY A 498 46.19 -8.43 -23.75
N LYS A 499 46.17 -7.92 -22.51
CA LYS A 499 45.21 -8.32 -21.48
C LYS A 499 43.85 -7.70 -21.76
N VAL A 500 42.81 -8.50 -21.61
CA VAL A 500 41.41 -8.05 -21.72
C VAL A 500 41.03 -7.40 -20.39
N GLN A 501 40.69 -6.11 -20.42
CA GLN A 501 40.23 -5.37 -19.25
C GLN A 501 38.73 -5.07 -19.37
N LYS A 502 37.98 -5.32 -18.29
CA LYS A 502 36.58 -4.90 -18.21
C LYS A 502 36.50 -3.40 -17.92
N VAL A 503 35.82 -2.70 -18.80
CA VAL A 503 35.54 -1.26 -18.69
C VAL A 503 34.04 -1.07 -18.50
N TYR A 504 33.68 -0.10 -17.66
CA TYR A 504 32.32 0.18 -17.27
C TYR A 504 31.93 1.57 -17.76
N TYR A 505 30.75 1.73 -18.33
CA TYR A 505 30.22 3.00 -18.80
C TYR A 505 28.84 3.26 -18.18
N SER A 506 28.58 4.51 -17.78
CA SER A 506 27.23 5.00 -17.52
C SER A 506 26.69 5.60 -18.81
N VAL A 507 25.58 5.07 -19.31
CA VAL A 507 25.02 5.42 -20.63
C VAL A 507 23.61 5.95 -20.46
N LEU A 508 23.27 7.02 -21.19
CA LEU A 508 21.92 7.56 -21.28
C LEU A 508 21.37 7.36 -22.69
N VAL A 509 20.17 6.77 -22.79
CA VAL A 509 19.46 6.58 -24.05
C VAL A 509 18.08 7.24 -24.05
N LYS A 510 17.56 7.48 -25.25
CA LYS A 510 16.20 7.97 -25.54
C LYS A 510 15.65 7.24 -26.76
N ALA A 511 14.34 7.06 -26.85
CA ALA A 511 13.69 6.65 -28.09
C ALA A 511 13.68 7.76 -29.16
N VAL A 512 14.21 7.46 -30.33
CA VAL A 512 14.15 8.27 -31.56
C VAL A 512 13.84 7.32 -32.72
N ASP A 513 12.81 7.63 -33.52
CA ASP A 513 12.36 6.79 -34.65
C ASP A 513 12.10 5.32 -34.27
N ASN A 514 11.47 5.09 -33.11
CA ASN A 514 11.19 3.77 -32.52
C ASN A 514 12.42 2.93 -32.17
N LEU A 515 13.62 3.52 -32.19
CA LEU A 515 14.87 2.89 -31.78
C LEU A 515 15.46 3.61 -30.56
N ASP A 516 16.23 2.91 -29.74
CA ASP A 516 16.98 3.58 -28.69
C ASP A 516 18.27 4.20 -29.24
N GLN A 517 18.40 5.50 -29.04
CA GLN A 517 19.57 6.29 -29.41
C GLN A 517 20.37 6.64 -28.15
N GLU A 518 21.68 6.35 -28.19
CA GLU A 518 22.63 6.79 -27.17
C GLU A 518 22.83 8.31 -27.25
N ILE A 519 22.62 9.00 -26.13
CA ILE A 519 22.81 10.45 -26.01
C ILE A 519 24.16 10.75 -25.37
N TYR A 520 24.47 10.07 -24.26
CA TYR A 520 25.69 10.27 -23.50
C TYR A 520 26.28 8.93 -23.08
N ARG A 521 27.61 8.87 -23.04
CA ARG A 521 28.40 7.77 -22.49
C ARG A 521 29.53 8.32 -21.66
N ILE A 522 29.60 7.89 -20.40
CA ILE A 522 30.59 8.34 -19.42
C ILE A 522 31.34 7.11 -18.91
N LYS A 523 32.66 7.08 -19.11
CA LYS A 523 33.51 6.02 -18.57
C LYS A 523 33.55 6.10 -17.04
N LEU A 524 33.23 4.99 -16.37
CA LEU A 524 33.28 4.87 -14.92
C LEU A 524 34.68 4.43 -14.45
N PRO A 525 35.10 4.81 -13.23
CA PRO A 525 36.41 4.46 -12.69
C PRO A 525 36.56 2.96 -12.36
N GLY A 526 35.47 2.20 -12.39
CA GLY A 526 35.44 0.76 -12.10
C GLY A 526 34.02 0.22 -12.06
N ALA A 527 33.85 -0.99 -11.53
CA ALA A 527 32.55 -1.60 -11.35
C ALA A 527 31.64 -0.72 -10.48
N ALA A 528 30.48 -0.33 -11.00
CA ALA A 528 29.63 0.64 -10.29
C ALA A 528 28.98 0.05 -9.04
N LYS A 529 28.72 -1.27 -9.01
CA LYS A 529 28.02 -1.94 -7.92
C LYS A 529 28.98 -2.30 -6.77
N LEU A 530 29.04 -1.43 -5.77
CA LEU A 530 29.90 -1.55 -4.59
C LEU A 530 29.22 -2.28 -3.42
N GLY A 531 27.93 -1.99 -3.19
CA GLY A 531 27.11 -2.58 -2.13
C GLY A 531 25.78 -3.13 -2.64
N GLU A 532 24.68 -2.62 -2.07
CA GLU A 532 23.33 -3.19 -2.21
C GLU A 532 22.66 -2.93 -3.57
N GLY A 533 23.15 -1.97 -4.34
CA GLY A 533 22.73 -1.72 -5.72
C GLY A 533 21.91 -0.44 -5.87
N LYS A 534 20.89 -0.19 -5.04
CA LYS A 534 20.03 1.02 -5.13
C LYS A 534 20.83 2.33 -5.07
N PRO A 535 21.69 2.59 -4.06
CA PRO A 535 22.47 3.83 -4.00
C PRO A 535 23.40 4.00 -5.20
N GLU A 536 24.04 2.92 -5.65
CA GLU A 536 24.91 2.95 -6.83
C GLU A 536 24.12 3.24 -8.11
N ASN A 537 22.91 2.68 -8.24
CA ASN A 537 22.00 2.92 -9.35
C ASN A 537 21.63 4.41 -9.43
N GLN A 538 21.24 5.02 -8.31
CA GLN A 538 20.94 6.44 -8.26
C GLN A 538 22.17 7.30 -8.58
N ASN A 539 23.34 6.96 -8.03
CA ASN A 539 24.55 7.78 -8.14
C ASN A 539 25.14 7.81 -9.55
N HIS A 540 25.09 6.71 -10.33
CA HIS A 540 25.60 6.77 -11.70
C HIS A 540 24.67 7.53 -12.66
N ALA A 541 23.38 7.62 -12.33
CA ALA A 541 22.36 8.23 -13.18
C ALA A 541 22.06 9.70 -12.82
N ILE A 542 22.38 10.15 -11.60
CA ILE A 542 22.07 11.52 -11.14
C ILE A 542 22.68 12.60 -12.06
N VAL A 543 23.82 12.32 -12.70
CA VAL A 543 24.47 13.22 -13.66
C VAL A 543 23.62 13.50 -14.90
N PHE A 544 22.69 12.61 -15.24
CA PHE A 544 21.78 12.77 -16.37
C PHE A 544 20.51 13.54 -16.03
N THR A 545 20.23 13.76 -14.75
CA THR A 545 19.08 14.59 -14.31
C THR A 545 19.32 16.06 -14.63
N ARG A 546 18.24 16.83 -14.82
CA ARG A 546 18.24 18.26 -15.17
C ARG A 546 17.31 19.07 -14.25
N GLY A 547 17.46 20.39 -14.29
CA GLY A 547 16.67 21.33 -13.50
C GLY A 547 17.15 21.56 -12.07
N GLU A 548 16.41 22.40 -11.35
CA GLU A 548 16.72 22.85 -9.98
C GLU A 548 16.27 21.86 -8.92
N ALA A 549 15.19 21.10 -9.18
CA ALA A 549 14.66 20.12 -8.25
C ALA A 549 14.81 18.67 -8.75
N LEU A 550 14.89 17.72 -7.83
CA LEU A 550 15.00 16.29 -8.13
C LEU A 550 14.09 15.48 -7.21
N GLN A 551 13.06 14.86 -7.78
CA GLN A 551 12.21 13.93 -7.07
C GLN A 551 12.78 12.52 -7.17
N ALA A 552 13.01 11.88 -6.03
CA ALA A 552 13.40 10.48 -5.99
C ALA A 552 12.13 9.64 -5.91
N ILE A 553 11.91 8.73 -6.88
CA ILE A 553 10.78 7.78 -6.90
C ILE A 553 11.25 6.33 -6.82
N ASP A 554 10.72 5.55 -5.87
CA ASP A 554 11.00 4.12 -5.82
C ASP A 554 10.29 3.43 -6.99
N MET A 555 10.88 2.35 -7.50
CA MET A 555 10.28 1.52 -8.53
C MET A 555 8.79 1.24 -8.20
N ASN A 556 8.42 0.70 -7.05
CA ASN A 556 7.02 0.33 -6.81
C ASN A 556 6.05 1.47 -6.44
N GLN A 557 6.39 2.73 -6.76
CA GLN A 557 5.50 3.87 -6.58
C GLN A 557 4.66 4.18 -7.83
N ASP A 558 3.51 4.82 -7.63
CA ASP A 558 2.59 5.28 -8.68
C ASP A 558 2.23 6.74 -8.39
N ASN A 559 1.79 7.47 -9.39
CA ASN A 559 1.28 8.83 -9.20
C ASN A 559 -0.04 8.98 -9.93
N TYR A 560 -0.84 9.96 -9.51
CA TYR A 560 -2.17 10.19 -10.03
C TYR A 560 -2.21 11.52 -10.80
N LEU A 561 -3.03 11.58 -11.85
CA LEU A 561 -3.08 12.75 -12.73
C LEU A 561 -3.50 14.01 -11.98
N GLU A 562 -4.48 13.88 -11.09
CA GLU A 562 -4.99 14.95 -10.25
C GLU A 562 -3.95 15.46 -9.24
N GLU A 563 -3.09 14.58 -8.73
CA GLU A 563 -1.99 14.94 -7.83
C GLU A 563 -0.85 15.65 -8.57
N ALA A 564 -0.60 15.27 -9.82
CA ALA A 564 0.42 15.86 -10.66
C ALA A 564 0.21 17.37 -10.92
N PHE A 565 -1.04 17.87 -10.86
CA PHE A 565 -1.32 19.31 -11.00
C PHE A 565 -0.71 20.16 -9.88
N LYS A 566 -0.49 19.58 -8.69
CA LYS A 566 0.02 20.27 -7.51
C LYS A 566 1.54 20.35 -7.46
N MET A 567 2.26 19.79 -8.44
CA MET A 567 3.73 19.81 -8.45
C MET A 567 4.31 21.24 -8.49
N ARG A 568 3.63 22.17 -9.18
CA ARG A 568 4.03 23.59 -9.21
C ARG A 568 3.93 24.23 -7.83
N ASN A 569 2.87 23.90 -7.07
CA ASN A 569 2.68 24.36 -5.70
C ASN A 569 3.74 23.78 -4.78
N LEU A 570 3.99 22.47 -4.88
CA LEU A 570 5.00 21.80 -4.07
C LEU A 570 6.38 22.43 -4.29
N LEU A 571 6.78 22.69 -5.54
CA LEU A 571 8.08 23.29 -5.82
C LEU A 571 8.22 24.72 -5.30
N GLU A 572 7.14 25.49 -5.18
CA GLU A 572 7.20 26.82 -4.57
C GLU A 572 7.48 26.78 -3.07
N GLU A 573 7.24 25.65 -2.39
CA GLU A 573 7.61 25.49 -0.98
C GLU A 573 9.11 25.73 -0.76
N PHE A 574 9.96 25.52 -1.79
CA PHE A 574 11.38 25.87 -1.70
C PHE A 574 11.65 27.36 -1.46
N ASN A 575 10.72 28.22 -1.89
CA ASN A 575 10.80 29.68 -1.79
C ASN A 575 10.01 30.24 -0.60
N GLU A 576 9.20 29.42 0.07
CA GLU A 576 8.37 29.82 1.20
C GLU A 576 9.15 29.85 2.53
N ASP A 577 8.67 30.66 3.47
CA ASP A 577 9.25 30.73 4.81
C ASP A 577 8.73 29.60 5.70
N HIS A 578 9.63 28.65 6.01
CA HIS A 578 9.38 27.53 6.92
C HIS A 578 10.14 27.63 8.24
N GLY A 579 10.56 28.85 8.61
CA GLY A 579 11.34 29.18 9.79
C GLY A 579 12.78 29.56 9.45
N VAL A 580 13.70 29.29 10.37
CA VAL A 580 15.07 29.85 10.32
C VAL A 580 15.90 29.41 9.11
N LEU A 581 15.63 28.23 8.56
CA LEU A 581 16.45 27.63 7.50
C LEU A 581 15.59 27.28 6.27
N PRO A 582 16.11 27.56 5.05
CA PRO A 582 15.39 27.24 3.84
C PRO A 582 15.23 25.72 3.69
N PRO A 583 14.07 25.27 3.21
CA PRO A 583 13.86 23.86 2.87
C PRO A 583 14.86 23.43 1.79
N THR A 584 15.37 22.21 1.94
CA THR A 584 16.26 21.56 0.97
C THR A 584 15.72 20.20 0.55
N ILE A 585 14.76 19.66 1.30
CA ILE A 585 14.01 18.45 0.98
C ILE A 585 12.55 18.70 1.34
N LEU A 586 11.66 18.54 0.37
CA LEU A 586 10.22 18.62 0.53
C LEU A 586 9.65 17.21 0.65
N GLY A 587 9.10 16.91 1.81
CA GLY A 587 8.49 15.63 2.11
C GLY A 587 7.12 15.48 1.50
N VAL A 588 6.84 14.32 0.90
CA VAL A 588 5.54 14.03 0.28
C VAL A 588 4.88 12.85 0.98
N ARG A 589 3.55 12.91 1.16
CA ARG A 589 2.75 11.83 1.74
C ARG A 589 2.70 10.62 0.80
N GLU A 590 2.75 9.42 1.37
CA GLU A 590 2.52 8.17 0.63
C GLU A 590 1.10 7.63 0.86
N HIS A 591 0.54 6.96 -0.16
CA HIS A 591 -0.70 6.19 -0.07
C HIS A 591 -0.46 4.73 -0.44
N VAL A 592 -0.65 3.81 0.51
CA VAL A 592 -0.45 2.37 0.28
C VAL A 592 -1.65 1.76 -0.44
N PHE A 593 -1.52 1.50 -1.75
CA PHE A 593 -2.63 0.98 -2.57
C PHE A 593 -2.80 -0.55 -2.50
N THR A 594 -1.90 -1.27 -1.82
CA THR A 594 -1.99 -2.73 -1.63
C THR A 594 -2.71 -3.13 -0.35
N GLY A 595 -3.18 -2.17 0.46
CA GLY A 595 -3.74 -2.44 1.79
C GLY A 595 -5.03 -3.28 1.82
N SER A 596 -5.80 -3.31 0.74
CA SER A 596 -7.07 -4.06 0.65
C SER A 596 -6.91 -5.55 0.29
N VAL A 597 -5.68 -6.01 0.06
CA VAL A 597 -5.37 -7.34 -0.47
C VAL A 597 -5.52 -8.46 0.57
N SER A 598 -5.01 -8.25 1.78
CA SER A 598 -4.97 -9.24 2.86
C SER A 598 -5.01 -8.55 4.23
N SER A 599 -5.30 -9.29 5.30
CA SER A 599 -5.24 -8.74 6.66
C SER A 599 -3.83 -8.24 7.03
N LEU A 600 -2.77 -8.94 6.62
CA LEU A 600 -1.39 -8.47 6.80
C LEU A 600 -1.12 -7.15 6.07
N ALA A 601 -1.58 -7.05 4.82
CA ALA A 601 -1.45 -5.81 4.04
C ALA A 601 -2.21 -4.66 4.71
N TRP A 602 -3.38 -4.94 5.27
CA TRP A 602 -4.18 -3.98 6.01
C TRP A 602 -3.46 -3.47 7.27
N PHE A 603 -2.86 -4.37 8.06
CA PHE A 603 -2.12 -4.00 9.27
C PHE A 603 -0.93 -3.09 8.95
N MET A 604 -0.14 -3.47 7.95
CA MET A 604 1.00 -2.68 7.50
C MET A 604 0.57 -1.34 6.90
N SER A 605 -0.49 -1.32 6.09
CA SER A 605 -1.03 -0.10 5.50
C SER A 605 -1.46 0.91 6.56
N ASN A 606 -2.13 0.47 7.65
CA ASN A 606 -2.55 1.38 8.72
C ASN A 606 -1.38 1.87 9.57
N GLN A 607 -0.43 0.99 9.90
CA GLN A 607 0.79 1.39 10.61
C GLN A 607 1.58 2.43 9.80
N GLU A 608 1.74 2.20 8.50
CA GLU A 608 2.47 3.08 7.61
C GLU A 608 1.75 4.41 7.39
N THR A 609 0.43 4.39 7.20
CA THR A 609 -0.38 5.61 7.09
C THR A 609 -0.12 6.53 8.29
N SER A 610 -0.15 5.99 9.51
CA SER A 610 0.15 6.75 10.73
C SER A 610 1.58 7.34 10.73
N PHE A 611 2.57 6.61 10.21
CA PHE A 611 3.93 7.13 10.10
C PHE A 611 4.04 8.24 9.05
N VAL A 612 3.49 8.06 7.84
CA VAL A 612 3.65 8.98 6.70
C VAL A 612 2.77 10.22 6.76
N THR A 613 1.86 10.31 7.75
CA THR A 613 1.02 11.49 8.03
C THR A 613 1.40 12.11 9.37
N ILE A 614 0.67 11.82 10.46
CA ILE A 614 0.85 12.43 11.79
C ILE A 614 2.28 12.26 12.30
N GLY A 615 2.94 11.13 12.04
CA GLY A 615 4.35 10.91 12.35
C GLY A 615 5.25 11.93 11.65
N GLN A 616 5.23 11.97 10.31
CA GLN A 616 6.02 12.92 9.52
C GLN A 616 5.69 14.38 9.82
N ARG A 617 4.40 14.70 10.06
CA ARG A 617 3.93 16.04 10.44
C ARG A 617 4.61 16.54 11.70
N VAL A 618 4.57 15.75 12.77
CA VAL A 618 5.17 16.09 14.06
C VAL A 618 6.70 16.15 13.96
N LEU A 619 7.33 15.25 13.21
CA LEU A 619 8.77 15.27 12.95
C LEU A 619 9.22 16.54 12.21
N ALA A 620 8.45 17.00 11.24
CA ALA A 620 8.73 18.22 10.48
C ALA A 620 8.46 19.49 11.31
N ARG A 621 7.33 19.53 12.03
CA ARG A 621 6.94 20.66 12.89
C ARG A 621 6.06 20.16 14.05
N PRO A 622 6.40 20.45 15.31
CA PRO A 622 7.45 21.38 15.75
C PRO A 622 8.84 20.76 15.92
N LEU A 623 9.01 19.44 15.82
CA LEU A 623 10.24 18.79 16.30
C LEU A 623 11.49 19.08 15.43
N LYS A 624 11.32 19.43 14.15
CA LYS A 624 12.42 19.76 13.22
C LYS A 624 13.51 18.67 13.19
N VAL A 625 13.10 17.41 13.23
CA VAL A 625 13.95 16.20 13.13
C VAL A 625 13.41 15.22 12.08
N ARG A 626 12.64 15.73 11.12
CA ARG A 626 12.32 14.97 9.91
C ARG A 626 13.57 14.79 9.08
N PHE A 627 13.77 13.58 8.57
CA PHE A 627 14.80 13.24 7.59
C PHE A 627 14.15 12.68 6.32
N HIS A 628 14.98 12.29 5.36
CA HIS A 628 14.54 11.60 4.15
C HIS A 628 14.33 10.11 4.47
N TYR A 629 13.09 9.66 4.61
CA TYR A 629 12.77 8.26 4.98
C TYR A 629 12.54 7.36 3.75
N GLY A 630 13.13 7.76 2.61
CA GLY A 630 12.87 7.15 1.32
C GLY A 630 12.00 8.05 0.45
N HIS A 631 11.58 7.49 -0.66
CA HIS A 631 10.93 8.17 -1.78
C HIS A 631 9.46 8.38 -1.38
N PRO A 632 8.79 9.52 -1.64
CA PRO A 632 8.84 10.27 -2.90
C PRO A 632 9.24 11.75 -2.72
N ASP A 633 10.13 12.04 -1.77
CA ASP A 633 10.57 13.41 -1.47
C ASP A 633 11.22 14.11 -2.69
N VAL A 634 11.08 15.43 -2.71
CA VAL A 634 11.70 16.32 -3.70
C VAL A 634 12.90 17.03 -3.07
N PHE A 635 14.06 16.94 -3.70
CA PHE A 635 15.30 17.56 -3.26
C PHE A 635 15.56 18.86 -4.02
N ASP A 636 16.12 19.86 -3.32
CA ASP A 636 16.92 20.89 -3.98
C ASP A 636 18.15 20.19 -4.57
N ARG A 637 18.13 20.01 -5.88
CA ARG A 637 19.14 19.26 -6.61
C ARG A 637 20.49 19.97 -6.52
N ILE A 638 20.52 21.31 -6.66
CA ILE A 638 21.75 22.10 -6.65
C ILE A 638 22.45 21.98 -5.30
N PHE A 639 21.67 22.05 -4.21
CA PHE A 639 22.19 21.83 -2.86
C PHE A 639 22.81 20.44 -2.71
N HIS A 640 22.10 19.38 -3.10
CA HIS A 640 22.50 18.01 -2.80
C HIS A 640 23.64 17.48 -3.70
N ILE A 641 23.62 17.74 -5.01
CA ILE A 641 24.66 17.24 -5.92
C ILE A 641 26.05 17.78 -5.57
N THR A 642 26.13 18.98 -4.98
CA THR A 642 27.39 19.61 -4.56
C THR A 642 27.83 19.20 -3.15
N ARG A 643 27.01 18.39 -2.43
CA ARG A 643 27.16 18.15 -0.98
C ARG A 643 27.10 16.68 -0.56
N GLY A 644 27.29 15.76 -1.51
CA GLY A 644 27.35 14.31 -1.23
C GLY A 644 26.20 13.51 -1.84
N GLY A 645 25.38 14.13 -2.69
CA GLY A 645 24.33 13.46 -3.44
C GLY A 645 23.07 13.22 -2.61
N ILE A 646 22.22 12.33 -3.12
CA ILE A 646 20.91 11.98 -2.54
C ILE A 646 20.89 10.60 -1.89
N SER A 647 22.01 9.86 -1.96
CA SER A 647 22.09 8.48 -1.49
C SER A 647 23.53 8.05 -1.22
N LYS A 648 23.75 7.35 -0.12
CA LYS A 648 25.09 6.99 0.37
C LYS A 648 25.44 5.56 -0.04
N ALA A 649 26.27 5.41 -1.07
CA ALA A 649 26.78 4.11 -1.52
C ALA A 649 27.93 3.62 -0.65
N SER A 650 27.90 2.35 -0.25
CA SER A 650 29.00 1.71 0.49
C SER A 650 28.92 0.19 0.49
N ARG A 651 30.09 -0.45 0.61
CA ARG A 651 30.23 -1.90 0.65
C ARG A 651 29.87 -2.44 2.04
N GLY A 652 28.64 -2.94 2.19
CA GLY A 652 28.20 -3.68 3.39
C GLY A 652 28.00 -2.83 4.66
N ILE A 653 27.90 -1.50 4.52
CA ILE A 653 27.46 -0.56 5.55
C ILE A 653 26.46 0.43 4.92
N ASN A 654 25.64 1.11 5.72
CA ASN A 654 24.60 2.05 5.30
C ASN A 654 23.46 1.41 4.47
N LEU A 655 22.92 0.28 4.92
CA LEU A 655 21.80 -0.46 4.31
C LEU A 655 20.52 0.39 4.16
N SER A 656 20.30 1.35 5.06
CA SER A 656 19.28 2.40 4.91
C SER A 656 19.92 3.66 4.33
N GLU A 657 20.29 3.60 3.06
CA GLU A 657 21.06 4.62 2.34
C GLU A 657 20.36 5.99 2.29
N ASP A 658 19.03 5.97 2.14
CA ASP A 658 18.18 7.15 1.92
C ASP A 658 18.26 8.13 3.10
N ILE A 659 18.21 7.63 4.34
CA ILE A 659 18.18 8.49 5.54
C ILE A 659 19.46 9.30 5.74
N PHE A 660 20.59 8.81 5.24
CA PHE A 660 21.86 9.54 5.31
C PHE A 660 21.83 10.82 4.48
N ALA A 661 21.00 10.91 3.42
CA ALA A 661 20.79 12.15 2.70
C ALA A 661 20.09 13.19 3.60
N GLY A 662 19.10 12.76 4.39
CA GLY A 662 18.43 13.61 5.38
C GLY A 662 19.37 14.07 6.51
N PHE A 663 20.22 13.18 7.02
CA PHE A 663 21.24 13.54 8.00
C PHE A 663 22.23 14.55 7.43
N ASN A 664 22.71 14.33 6.21
CA ASN A 664 23.65 15.22 5.53
C ASN A 664 23.04 16.61 5.27
N SER A 665 21.79 16.66 4.78
CA SER A 665 21.03 17.90 4.63
C SER A 665 21.00 18.69 5.94
N THR A 666 20.58 18.05 7.03
CA THR A 666 20.50 18.70 8.36
C THR A 666 21.87 19.14 8.87
N LEU A 667 22.91 18.30 8.74
CA LEU A 667 24.29 18.64 9.14
C LEU A 667 24.84 19.84 8.39
N ARG A 668 24.38 20.07 7.16
CA ARG A 668 24.75 21.19 6.29
C ARG A 668 23.76 22.37 6.37
N ARG A 669 22.95 22.43 7.43
CA ARG A 669 21.98 23.50 7.70
C ARG A 669 20.83 23.57 6.69
N GLY A 670 20.50 22.47 6.03
CA GLY A 670 19.25 22.33 5.30
C GLY A 670 18.07 22.06 6.24
N ASN A 671 16.87 22.45 5.83
CA ASN A 671 15.62 22.11 6.50
C ASN A 671 14.87 21.06 5.68
N VAL A 672 14.15 20.17 6.36
CA VAL A 672 13.38 19.08 5.75
C VAL A 672 11.92 19.26 6.15
N THR A 673 11.08 19.60 5.19
CA THR A 673 9.64 19.85 5.41
C THR A 673 8.81 18.64 5.01
N HIS A 674 7.51 18.67 5.26
CA HIS A 674 6.55 17.64 4.88
C HIS A 674 5.29 18.32 4.36
N HIS A 675 4.62 17.80 3.34
CA HIS A 675 3.44 18.39 2.72
C HIS A 675 2.42 17.29 2.40
N GLU A 676 1.20 17.43 2.90
CA GLU A 676 0.16 16.40 2.85
C GLU A 676 -0.96 16.71 1.85
N TYR A 677 -0.97 17.91 1.26
CA TYR A 677 -1.90 18.25 0.19
C TYR A 677 -1.57 17.53 -1.12
N ILE A 678 -0.45 16.83 -1.22
CA ILE A 678 -0.06 16.02 -2.38
C ILE A 678 0.35 14.63 -1.89
N GLN A 679 -0.03 13.59 -2.64
CA GLN A 679 0.32 12.21 -2.31
C GLN A 679 0.82 11.43 -3.52
N VAL A 680 1.63 10.41 -3.25
CA VAL A 680 2.13 9.44 -4.23
C VAL A 680 1.74 8.03 -3.78
N GLY A 681 1.29 7.19 -4.70
CA GLY A 681 0.92 5.80 -4.42
C GLY A 681 2.15 4.94 -4.15
N LYS A 682 2.06 4.00 -3.20
CA LYS A 682 3.12 3.05 -2.83
C LYS A 682 2.60 1.62 -2.82
N GLY A 683 3.27 0.73 -3.55
CA GLY A 683 3.07 -0.71 -3.41
C GLY A 683 3.82 -1.24 -2.19
N ARG A 684 3.19 -2.09 -1.38
CA ARG A 684 3.84 -2.75 -0.24
C ARG A 684 3.75 -4.27 -0.33
N ASP A 685 4.67 -4.90 0.37
CA ASP A 685 4.72 -6.34 0.57
C ASP A 685 3.46 -6.81 1.32
N VAL A 686 2.82 -7.88 0.84
CA VAL A 686 1.50 -8.31 1.35
C VAL A 686 1.53 -9.66 2.06
N GLY A 687 2.72 -10.27 2.21
CA GLY A 687 2.95 -11.56 2.87
C GLY A 687 3.94 -11.48 4.03
N LEU A 688 3.77 -12.36 5.03
CA LEU A 688 4.53 -12.29 6.28
C LEU A 688 6.05 -12.35 6.05
N ASN A 689 6.52 -13.21 5.16
CA ASN A 689 7.95 -13.35 4.87
C ASN A 689 8.50 -12.08 4.19
N GLN A 690 7.79 -11.55 3.20
CA GLN A 690 8.20 -10.31 2.55
C GLN A 690 8.25 -9.14 3.55
N ILE A 691 7.20 -8.99 4.37
CA ILE A 691 7.12 -7.96 5.42
C ILE A 691 8.27 -8.12 6.43
N SER A 692 8.53 -9.34 6.91
CA SER A 692 9.59 -9.60 7.88
C SER A 692 10.98 -9.31 7.33
N LEU A 693 11.24 -9.56 6.04
CA LEU A 693 12.49 -9.17 5.38
C LEU A 693 12.62 -7.65 5.26
N PHE A 694 11.53 -6.94 4.94
CA PHE A 694 11.52 -5.49 4.94
C PHE A 694 11.83 -4.93 6.35
N GLU A 695 11.18 -5.44 7.39
CA GLU A 695 11.44 -5.01 8.76
C GLU A 695 12.85 -5.36 9.23
N ALA A 696 13.38 -6.51 8.83
CA ALA A 696 14.77 -6.88 9.08
C ALA A 696 15.73 -5.89 8.42
N LYS A 697 15.47 -5.46 7.18
CA LYS A 697 16.27 -4.43 6.49
C LYS A 697 16.27 -3.13 7.29
N VAL A 698 15.10 -2.63 7.70
CA VAL A 698 14.99 -1.36 8.43
C VAL A 698 15.64 -1.45 9.82
N ALA A 699 15.49 -2.58 10.52
CA ALA A 699 16.12 -2.80 11.82
C ALA A 699 17.64 -2.89 11.74
N CYS A 700 18.18 -3.63 10.76
CA CYS A 700 19.61 -3.65 10.47
C CYS A 700 20.14 -2.25 10.14
N GLY A 701 19.48 -1.53 9.24
CA GLY A 701 19.87 -0.18 8.86
C GLY A 701 19.86 0.80 10.04
N ASN A 702 18.91 0.67 10.99
CA ASN A 702 18.92 1.47 12.22
C ASN A 702 20.06 1.07 13.18
N GLY A 703 20.43 -0.21 13.22
CA GLY A 703 21.64 -0.66 13.92
C GLY A 703 22.89 0.04 13.40
N GLU A 704 23.03 0.16 12.08
CA GLU A 704 24.14 0.88 11.46
C GLU A 704 24.08 2.39 11.67
N GLN A 705 22.88 2.99 11.64
CA GLN A 705 22.69 4.41 11.97
C GLN A 705 23.16 4.70 13.40
N THR A 706 22.84 3.83 14.35
CA THR A 706 23.28 3.93 15.75
C THR A 706 24.79 3.97 15.88
N LEU A 707 25.50 3.19 15.05
CA LEU A 707 26.96 3.13 15.00
C LEU A 707 27.58 4.21 14.09
N SER A 708 26.78 5.04 13.43
CA SER A 708 27.25 5.97 12.41
C SER A 708 27.84 7.26 12.98
N ARG A 709 28.85 7.80 12.28
CA ARG A 709 29.41 9.13 12.58
C ARG A 709 28.40 10.26 12.33
N ASP A 710 27.43 10.04 11.45
CA ASP A 710 26.45 11.05 11.06
C ASP A 710 25.51 11.37 12.23
N ILE A 711 25.01 10.33 12.92
CA ILE A 711 24.22 10.47 14.14
C ILE A 711 25.04 11.09 15.27
N TYR A 712 26.29 10.65 15.47
CA TYR A 712 27.18 11.24 16.46
C TYR A 712 27.32 12.76 16.24
N ARG A 713 27.51 13.20 14.99
CA ARG A 713 27.62 14.63 14.64
C ARG A 713 26.30 15.38 14.80
N LEU A 714 25.17 14.76 14.48
CA LEU A 714 23.85 15.36 14.69
C LEU A 714 23.58 15.59 16.17
N GLY A 715 23.88 14.61 17.02
CA GLY A 715 23.71 14.72 18.47
C GLY A 715 24.48 15.91 19.08
N HIS A 716 25.69 16.21 18.59
CA HIS A 716 26.47 17.36 19.05
C HIS A 716 25.98 18.71 18.53
N ARG A 717 25.13 18.73 17.49
CA ARG A 717 24.63 19.95 16.85
C ARG A 717 23.17 20.26 17.16
N PHE A 718 22.42 19.29 17.65
CA PHE A 718 21.06 19.50 18.11
C PHE A 718 21.04 20.13 19.51
N ASP A 719 20.07 21.02 19.73
CA ASP A 719 19.67 21.40 21.08
C ASP A 719 19.07 20.20 21.83
N PHE A 720 18.91 20.34 23.15
CA PHE A 720 18.41 19.27 24.01
C PHE A 720 17.09 18.67 23.52
N PHE A 721 16.13 19.49 23.09
CA PHE A 721 14.81 19.01 22.67
C PHE A 721 14.87 18.29 21.34
N ARG A 722 15.61 18.81 20.36
CA ARG A 722 15.83 18.14 19.07
C ARG A 722 16.63 16.86 19.23
N MET A 723 17.60 16.82 20.13
CA MET A 723 18.37 15.62 20.45
C MET A 723 17.45 14.53 21.05
N MET A 724 16.64 14.86 22.05
CA MET A 724 15.68 13.93 22.63
C MET A 724 14.64 13.47 21.61
N SER A 725 14.16 14.38 20.77
CA SER A 725 13.22 14.06 19.68
C SER A 725 13.84 13.09 18.69
N CYS A 726 15.05 13.37 18.20
CA CYS A 726 15.77 12.50 17.30
C CYS A 726 16.02 11.13 17.93
N TYR A 727 16.40 11.07 19.21
CA TYR A 727 16.56 9.81 19.93
C TYR A 727 15.25 9.02 19.91
N TYR A 728 14.14 9.56 20.40
CA TYR A 728 12.88 8.82 20.49
C TYR A 728 12.32 8.38 19.13
N THR A 729 12.53 9.15 18.07
CA THR A 729 11.89 8.91 16.77
C THR A 729 12.73 8.11 15.79
N THR A 730 14.03 8.00 16.03
CA THR A 730 14.95 7.20 15.19
C THR A 730 15.49 6.02 15.99
N ILE A 731 16.70 6.15 16.53
CA ILE A 731 17.47 5.06 17.14
C ILE A 731 16.85 4.56 18.46
N GLY A 732 16.35 5.47 19.28
CA GLY A 732 15.78 5.20 20.59
C GLY A 732 14.53 4.32 20.53
N PHE A 733 13.78 4.33 19.42
CA PHE A 733 12.68 3.38 19.22
C PHE A 733 13.18 1.94 19.24
N TYR A 734 14.20 1.61 18.43
CA TYR A 734 14.77 0.27 18.35
C TYR A 734 15.52 -0.13 19.63
N VAL A 735 16.23 0.81 20.25
CA VAL A 735 16.87 0.59 21.56
C VAL A 735 15.81 0.26 22.62
N SER A 736 14.72 1.02 22.68
CA SER A 736 13.63 0.79 23.63
C SER A 736 12.93 -0.54 23.38
N SER A 737 12.64 -0.89 22.11
CA SER A 737 12.11 -2.20 21.74
C SER A 737 13.00 -3.35 22.20
N MET A 738 14.33 -3.21 22.05
CA MET A 738 15.29 -4.20 22.52
C MET A 738 15.27 -4.31 24.05
N ILE A 739 15.25 -3.18 24.76
CA ILE A 739 15.16 -3.14 26.23
C ILE A 739 13.87 -3.82 26.72
N VAL A 740 12.73 -3.60 26.06
CA VAL A 740 11.46 -4.27 26.39
C VAL A 740 11.62 -5.79 26.32
N VAL A 741 12.14 -6.33 25.22
CA VAL A 741 12.34 -7.79 25.09
C VAL A 741 13.37 -8.31 26.10
N LEU A 742 14.49 -7.62 26.30
CA LEU A 742 15.48 -7.98 27.31
C LEU A 742 14.92 -7.97 28.73
N THR A 743 13.98 -7.07 29.02
CA THR A 743 13.29 -6.98 30.32
C THR A 743 12.41 -8.21 30.55
N VAL A 744 11.75 -8.75 29.51
CA VAL A 744 11.01 -10.02 29.62
C VAL A 744 11.95 -11.18 30.00
N TYR A 745 13.11 -11.27 29.36
CA TYR A 745 14.13 -12.27 29.72
C TYR A 745 14.64 -12.07 31.14
N ALA A 746 15.06 -10.84 31.49
CA ALA A 746 15.56 -10.51 32.82
C ALA A 746 14.51 -10.80 33.91
N PHE A 747 13.25 -10.47 33.66
CA PHE A 747 12.14 -10.75 34.55
C PHE A 747 11.96 -12.25 34.77
N LEU A 748 11.84 -13.04 33.69
CA LEU A 748 11.61 -14.48 33.78
C LEU A 748 12.77 -15.22 34.45
N TYR A 749 14.02 -14.89 34.07
CA TYR A 749 15.19 -15.47 34.71
C TYR A 749 15.28 -15.08 36.19
N SER A 750 15.01 -13.82 36.54
CA SER A 750 15.01 -13.37 37.93
C SER A 750 13.94 -14.08 38.76
N LYS A 751 12.72 -14.23 38.21
CA LYS A 751 11.63 -14.96 38.86
C LYS A 751 11.96 -16.42 39.04
N LEU A 752 12.54 -17.05 38.02
CA LEU A 752 12.98 -18.43 38.12
C LEU A 752 14.08 -18.59 39.19
N TYR A 753 15.10 -17.73 39.21
CA TYR A 753 16.16 -17.83 40.22
C TYR A 753 15.65 -17.57 41.65
N LEU A 754 14.74 -16.62 41.84
CA LEU A 754 14.06 -16.39 43.13
C LEU A 754 13.28 -17.63 43.58
N SER A 755 12.55 -18.26 42.65
CA SER A 755 11.82 -19.50 42.89
C SER A 755 12.75 -20.67 43.23
N LEU A 756 13.79 -20.90 42.42
CA LEU A 756 14.76 -21.99 42.60
C LEU A 756 15.64 -21.82 43.85
N SER A 757 15.82 -20.61 44.37
CA SER A 757 16.55 -20.36 45.63
C SER A 757 15.73 -20.67 46.89
N GLY A 758 14.40 -20.80 46.78
CA GLY A 758 13.49 -20.89 47.93
C GLY A 758 13.22 -19.56 48.64
N LEU A 759 13.85 -18.46 48.19
CA LEU A 759 13.63 -17.12 48.74
C LEU A 759 12.20 -16.63 48.46
N GLU A 760 11.66 -16.92 47.26
CA GLU A 760 10.30 -16.57 46.89
C GLU A 760 9.28 -17.16 47.89
N ASP A 761 9.40 -18.44 48.24
CA ASP A 761 8.54 -19.11 49.23
C ASP A 761 8.57 -18.39 50.59
N SER A 762 9.77 -17.99 51.01
CA SER A 762 9.99 -17.30 52.28
C SER A 762 9.35 -15.91 52.29
N ILE A 763 9.51 -15.15 51.18
CA ILE A 763 8.90 -13.83 51.00
C ILE A 763 7.37 -13.92 51.05
N ILE A 764 6.76 -14.90 50.36
CA ILE A 764 5.31 -15.05 50.31
C ILE A 764 4.75 -15.49 51.66
N LYS A 765 5.40 -16.44 52.34
CA LYS A 765 5.00 -16.87 53.69
C LYS A 765 5.01 -15.68 54.64
N TYR A 766 6.04 -14.85 54.58
CA TYR A 766 6.14 -13.63 55.37
C TYR A 766 5.08 -12.57 54.98
N ALA A 767 4.84 -12.36 53.69
CA ALA A 767 3.86 -11.40 53.19
C ALA A 767 2.41 -11.80 53.53
N ARG A 768 2.08 -13.09 53.41
CA ARG A 768 0.77 -13.65 53.84
C ARG A 768 0.58 -13.53 55.35
N ALA A 769 1.63 -13.76 56.13
CA ALA A 769 1.58 -13.59 57.58
C ALA A 769 1.35 -12.13 58.02
N ARG A 770 1.68 -11.15 57.18
CA ARG A 770 1.46 -9.70 57.41
C ARG A 770 0.23 -9.11 56.72
N GLY A 771 -0.57 -9.91 55.99
CA GLY A 771 -1.79 -9.42 55.33
C GLY A 771 -1.56 -8.39 54.21
N ASN A 772 -0.50 -8.56 53.40
CA ASN A 772 -0.08 -7.54 52.43
C ASN A 772 -0.57 -7.84 50.99
N ASP A 773 -1.87 -7.76 50.77
CA ASP A 773 -2.51 -7.78 49.44
C ASP A 773 -2.05 -6.69 48.43
N PRO A 774 -1.56 -5.50 48.86
CA PRO A 774 -1.10 -4.46 47.93
C PRO A 774 0.09 -4.88 47.04
N LEU A 775 0.95 -5.78 47.50
CA LEU A 775 2.09 -6.27 46.71
C LEU A 775 1.62 -7.14 45.54
N ASN A 776 0.60 -7.98 45.78
CA ASN A 776 -0.05 -8.79 44.72
C ASN A 776 -0.78 -7.88 43.72
N ALA A 777 -1.49 -6.85 44.21
CA ALA A 777 -2.18 -5.87 43.37
C ALA A 777 -1.20 -5.01 42.53
N ALA A 778 -0.08 -4.56 43.11
CA ALA A 778 0.96 -3.82 42.40
C ALA A 778 1.60 -4.67 41.30
N MET A 779 1.90 -5.94 41.58
CA MET A 779 2.43 -6.89 40.60
C MET A 779 1.43 -7.23 39.49
N ALA A 780 0.12 -7.31 39.79
CA ALA A 780 -0.92 -7.54 38.78
C ALA A 780 -1.24 -6.29 37.94
N SER A 781 -1.11 -5.09 38.51
CA SER A 781 -1.35 -3.81 37.81
C SER A 781 -0.37 -3.57 36.66
N GLN A 782 0.88 -4.06 36.78
CA GLN A 782 1.90 -3.96 35.74
C GLN A 782 1.49 -4.71 34.46
N SER A 783 0.78 -5.83 34.58
CA SER A 783 0.34 -6.63 33.43
C SER A 783 -0.74 -5.94 32.60
N VAL A 784 -1.64 -5.19 33.25
CA VAL A 784 -2.78 -4.52 32.58
C VAL A 784 -2.31 -3.29 31.79
N VAL A 785 -1.34 -2.53 32.33
CA VAL A 785 -0.80 -1.32 31.68
C VAL A 785 0.23 -1.66 30.58
N GLN A 786 0.87 -2.84 30.64
CA GLN A 786 1.84 -3.30 29.63
C GLN A 786 1.21 -3.90 28.36
N ILE A 787 -0.10 -4.12 28.32
CA ILE A 787 -0.76 -4.53 27.07
C ILE A 787 -0.62 -3.35 26.11
N GLY A 788 0.02 -3.56 24.96
CA GLY A 788 0.47 -2.55 23.98
C GLY A 788 -0.58 -1.59 23.40
N PHE A 789 -1.74 -1.41 24.04
CA PHE A 789 -2.76 -0.40 23.75
C PHE A 789 -2.17 1.00 23.62
N LEU A 790 -1.21 1.40 24.46
CA LEU A 790 -0.58 2.72 24.35
C LEU A 790 0.25 2.88 23.07
N MET A 791 0.86 1.80 22.56
CA MET A 791 1.60 1.83 21.29
C MET A 791 0.66 1.87 20.08
N ALA A 792 -0.58 1.41 20.22
CA ALA A 792 -1.59 1.50 19.16
C ALA A 792 -2.22 2.90 19.08
N LEU A 793 -2.11 3.73 20.13
CA LEU A 793 -2.78 5.03 20.22
C LEU A 793 -2.54 5.96 19.02
N PRO A 794 -1.31 6.14 18.48
CA PRO A 794 -1.10 7.01 17.32
C PRO A 794 -1.87 6.55 16.08
N MET A 795 -1.96 5.24 15.85
CA MET A 795 -2.71 4.65 14.75
C MET A 795 -4.22 4.86 14.95
N VAL A 796 -4.73 4.64 16.16
CA VAL A 796 -6.14 4.89 16.52
C VAL A 796 -6.51 6.36 16.31
N MET A 797 -5.65 7.27 16.76
CA MET A 797 -5.85 8.71 16.60
C MET A 797 -5.85 9.08 15.12
N GLU A 798 -4.91 8.58 14.32
CA GLU A 798 -4.88 8.86 12.88
C GLU A 798 -6.14 8.36 12.17
N MET A 799 -6.56 7.11 12.43
CA MET A 799 -7.80 6.57 11.86
C MET A 799 -9.02 7.38 12.28
N GLY A 800 -9.05 7.83 13.55
CA GLY A 800 -10.11 8.69 14.07
C GLY A 800 -10.14 10.07 13.39
N LEU A 801 -8.97 10.65 13.10
CA LEU A 801 -8.84 11.94 12.43
C LEU A 801 -9.17 11.85 10.93
N GLU A 802 -8.77 10.80 10.23
CA GLU A 802 -9.03 10.67 8.78
C GLU A 802 -10.44 10.16 8.46
N ARG A 803 -10.92 9.12 9.17
CA ARG A 803 -12.15 8.38 8.83
C ARG A 803 -13.28 8.49 9.87
N GLY A 804 -13.02 9.20 10.97
CA GLY A 804 -13.94 9.36 12.08
C GLY A 804 -13.78 8.29 13.16
N PHE A 805 -13.99 8.69 14.42
CA PHE A 805 -13.76 7.82 15.60
C PHE A 805 -14.64 6.57 15.65
N ARG A 806 -15.87 6.61 15.13
CA ARG A 806 -16.75 5.43 15.08
C ARG A 806 -16.19 4.36 14.15
N THR A 807 -15.75 4.76 12.96
CA THR A 807 -15.10 3.87 11.99
C THR A 807 -13.79 3.34 12.54
N ALA A 808 -12.99 4.20 13.17
CA ALA A 808 -11.74 3.80 13.81
C ALA A 808 -11.95 2.71 14.88
N LEU A 809 -12.98 2.86 15.73
CA LEU A 809 -13.31 1.84 16.74
C LEU A 809 -13.71 0.50 16.10
N GLY A 810 -14.53 0.53 15.05
CA GLY A 810 -14.91 -0.66 14.30
C GLY A 810 -13.70 -1.36 13.65
N ASP A 811 -12.84 -0.58 12.99
CA ASP A 811 -11.64 -1.10 12.33
C ASP A 811 -10.65 -1.72 13.34
N ILE A 812 -10.49 -1.13 14.53
CA ILE A 812 -9.64 -1.70 15.60
C ILE A 812 -10.18 -3.07 16.04
N ILE A 813 -11.49 -3.19 16.25
CA ILE A 813 -12.11 -4.47 16.63
C ILE A 813 -11.85 -5.51 15.53
N ILE A 814 -12.05 -5.14 14.27
CA ILE A 814 -11.79 -6.03 13.11
C ILE A 814 -10.31 -6.45 13.07
N MET A 815 -9.37 -5.50 13.25
CA MET A 815 -7.95 -5.81 13.27
C MET A 815 -7.58 -6.79 14.39
N GLN A 816 -8.16 -6.65 15.58
CA GLN A 816 -7.91 -7.59 16.67
C GLN A 816 -8.50 -8.98 16.40
N LEU A 817 -9.71 -9.05 15.82
CA LEU A 817 -10.32 -10.33 15.39
C LEU A 817 -9.48 -11.03 14.30
N GLN A 818 -8.77 -10.25 13.47
CA GLN A 818 -7.83 -10.75 12.48
C GLN A 818 -6.41 -11.01 13.03
N LEU A 819 -6.24 -11.03 14.36
CA LEU A 819 -4.98 -11.32 15.06
C LEU A 819 -3.85 -10.29 14.86
N ALA A 820 -4.18 -9.00 14.68
CA ALA A 820 -3.18 -7.93 14.56
C ALA A 820 -2.17 -7.91 15.74
N SER A 821 -2.62 -8.18 16.97
CA SER A 821 -1.72 -8.25 18.13
C SER A 821 -0.67 -9.38 18.02
N VAL A 822 -1.03 -10.52 17.43
CA VAL A 822 -0.09 -11.64 17.18
C VAL A 822 0.94 -11.21 16.14
N PHE A 823 0.49 -10.57 15.06
CA PHE A 823 1.35 -10.05 14.01
C PHE A 823 2.35 -9.00 14.52
N PHE A 824 1.89 -7.96 15.23
CA PHE A 824 2.78 -6.89 15.72
C PHE A 824 3.73 -7.39 16.82
N THR A 825 3.29 -8.34 17.64
CA THR A 825 4.18 -9.02 18.60
C THR A 825 5.26 -9.80 17.89
N PHE A 826 4.92 -10.58 16.86
CA PHE A 826 5.89 -11.27 16.02
C PHE A 826 6.88 -10.31 15.35
N SER A 827 6.38 -9.25 14.72
CA SER A 827 7.17 -8.16 14.11
C SER A 827 8.21 -7.55 15.07
N LEU A 828 7.85 -7.35 16.34
CA LEU A 828 8.78 -6.87 17.37
C LEU A 828 9.99 -7.82 17.53
N GLY A 829 9.78 -9.13 17.45
CA GLY A 829 10.83 -10.15 17.48
C GLY A 829 11.84 -9.99 16.33
N THR A 830 11.34 -9.79 15.12
CA THR A 830 12.15 -9.49 13.92
C THR A 830 13.00 -8.24 14.14
N LYS A 831 12.37 -7.12 14.51
CA LYS A 831 13.05 -5.83 14.71
C LYS A 831 14.18 -5.94 15.72
N VAL A 832 13.90 -6.52 16.89
CA VAL A 832 14.89 -6.66 17.97
C VAL A 832 16.02 -7.62 17.61
N HIS A 833 15.73 -8.74 16.93
CA HIS A 833 16.76 -9.70 16.53
C HIS A 833 17.77 -9.07 15.58
N TYR A 834 17.29 -8.45 14.49
CA TYR A 834 18.17 -7.91 13.44
C TYR A 834 18.88 -6.62 13.88
N PHE A 835 18.22 -5.78 14.68
CA PHE A 835 18.85 -4.63 15.32
C PHE A 835 20.00 -5.07 16.25
N GLY A 836 19.72 -5.96 17.21
CA GLY A 836 20.72 -6.43 18.18
C GLY A 836 21.90 -7.17 17.52
N ARG A 837 21.63 -7.99 16.50
CA ARG A 837 22.68 -8.66 15.70
C ARG A 837 23.61 -7.64 15.05
N THR A 838 23.06 -6.58 14.47
CA THR A 838 23.85 -5.53 13.80
C THR A 838 24.70 -4.75 14.79
N ILE A 839 24.17 -4.43 15.97
CA ILE A 839 24.93 -3.75 17.03
C ILE A 839 26.10 -4.59 17.55
N LEU A 840 25.89 -5.90 17.76
CA LEU A 840 26.92 -6.78 18.33
C LEU A 840 27.97 -7.23 17.32
N HIS A 841 27.54 -7.52 16.09
CA HIS A 841 28.37 -8.21 15.10
C HIS A 841 28.61 -7.42 13.82
N GLY A 842 27.83 -6.38 13.54
CA GLY A 842 27.82 -5.69 12.25
C GLY A 842 27.36 -6.59 11.10
N GLY A 843 27.71 -6.20 9.87
CA GLY A 843 27.48 -7.02 8.67
C GLY A 843 26.00 -7.14 8.28
N ALA A 844 25.25 -6.03 8.34
CA ALA A 844 23.91 -5.99 7.79
C ALA A 844 23.95 -6.36 6.30
N LYS A 845 23.04 -7.23 5.88
CA LYS A 845 22.96 -7.69 4.50
C LYS A 845 21.52 -7.57 4.03
N TYR A 846 21.31 -6.91 2.89
CA TYR A 846 20.00 -6.96 2.25
C TYR A 846 19.68 -8.38 1.81
N ARG A 847 18.45 -8.80 2.09
CA ARG A 847 17.85 -9.99 1.48
C ARG A 847 16.70 -9.48 0.62
N ALA A 848 16.75 -9.77 -0.68
CA ALA A 848 15.75 -9.26 -1.62
C ALA A 848 14.35 -9.74 -1.23
N THR A 849 13.42 -8.80 -1.06
CA THR A 849 12.00 -9.10 -0.98
C THR A 849 11.49 -9.34 -2.40
N GLY A 850 11.02 -10.56 -2.70
CA GLY A 850 10.29 -10.78 -3.95
C GLY A 850 9.01 -9.93 -3.95
N ARG A 851 8.61 -9.36 -5.09
CA ARG A 851 7.44 -8.46 -5.22
C ARG A 851 6.23 -9.09 -5.92
N GLY A 852 6.04 -10.41 -5.75
CA GLY A 852 4.94 -11.16 -6.37
C GLY A 852 3.63 -11.13 -5.57
N PHE A 853 2.55 -11.61 -6.19
CA PHE A 853 1.25 -11.80 -5.54
C PHE A 853 1.33 -12.93 -4.49
N VAL A 854 0.73 -12.71 -3.31
CA VAL A 854 1.01 -13.47 -2.07
C VAL A 854 0.05 -14.64 -1.82
N VAL A 855 -0.74 -15.04 -2.80
CA VAL A 855 -1.66 -16.19 -2.64
C VAL A 855 -0.90 -17.53 -2.71
N ARG A 856 0.33 -17.61 -2.22
CA ARG A 856 1.17 -18.81 -2.27
C ARG A 856 1.51 -19.28 -0.87
N HIS A 857 1.19 -20.55 -0.62
CA HIS A 857 1.66 -21.31 0.53
C HIS A 857 3.19 -21.30 0.61
N GLN A 858 3.72 -20.93 1.77
CA GLN A 858 5.15 -21.01 2.08
C GLN A 858 5.43 -22.32 2.80
N LYS A 859 6.35 -23.11 2.25
CA LYS A 859 6.72 -24.40 2.83
C LYS A 859 7.26 -24.26 4.24
N TYR A 860 6.99 -25.24 5.10
CA TYR A 860 7.51 -25.32 6.46
C TYR A 860 9.04 -25.12 6.53
N ALA A 861 9.80 -25.76 5.62
CA ALA A 861 11.25 -25.62 5.60
C ALA A 861 11.73 -24.18 5.34
N GLU A 862 11.00 -23.40 4.52
CA GLU A 862 11.31 -22.00 4.25
C GLU A 862 11.06 -21.14 5.50
N ASN A 863 9.87 -21.29 6.10
CA ASN A 863 9.52 -20.58 7.34
C ASN A 863 10.48 -20.94 8.48
N TYR A 864 10.88 -22.21 8.58
CA TYR A 864 11.84 -22.67 9.58
C TYR A 864 13.21 -22.02 9.42
N ARG A 865 13.77 -22.03 8.19
CA ARG A 865 15.05 -21.39 7.91
C ARG A 865 15.05 -19.89 8.22
N MET A 866 13.93 -19.24 7.95
CA MET A 866 13.78 -17.80 8.11
C MET A 866 13.62 -17.36 9.56
N TYR A 867 12.89 -18.14 10.37
CA TYR A 867 12.50 -17.74 11.73
C TYR A 867 13.18 -18.52 12.85
N SER A 868 13.97 -19.57 12.54
CA SER A 868 14.66 -20.40 13.53
C SER A 868 15.41 -19.57 14.58
N ARG A 869 16.33 -18.70 14.16
CA ARG A 869 17.18 -17.90 15.08
C ARG A 869 16.50 -16.63 15.60
N SER A 870 15.63 -16.03 14.81
CA SER A 870 14.98 -14.76 15.15
C SER A 870 13.83 -14.94 16.13
N HIS A 871 13.09 -16.05 16.04
CA HIS A 871 11.87 -16.30 16.82
C HIS A 871 11.86 -17.67 17.49
N PHE A 872 12.06 -18.77 16.77
CA PHE A 872 11.76 -20.12 17.31
C PHE A 872 12.65 -20.50 18.49
N VAL A 873 13.97 -20.34 18.38
CA VAL A 873 14.90 -20.60 19.49
C VAL A 873 14.54 -19.75 20.70
N LYS A 874 14.23 -18.46 20.49
CA LYS A 874 13.87 -17.51 21.55
C LYS A 874 12.52 -17.86 22.20
N GLY A 875 11.52 -18.22 21.38
CA GLY A 875 10.19 -18.61 21.82
C GLY A 875 10.22 -19.90 22.62
N LEU A 876 11.01 -20.89 22.20
CA LEU A 876 11.20 -22.13 22.95
C LEU A 876 12.00 -21.94 24.24
N GLU A 877 13.00 -21.05 24.26
CA GLU A 877 13.69 -20.68 25.49
C GLU A 877 12.73 -20.07 26.51
N LEU A 878 11.93 -19.09 26.09
CA LEU A 878 10.90 -18.47 26.93
C LEU A 878 9.80 -19.46 27.36
N LEU A 879 9.40 -20.38 26.48
CA LEU A 879 8.45 -21.46 26.80
C LEU A 879 8.98 -22.35 27.93
N ILE A 880 10.24 -22.79 27.82
CA ILE A 880 10.88 -23.63 28.85
C ILE A 880 10.98 -22.87 30.17
N LEU A 881 11.32 -21.57 30.14
CA LEU A 881 11.36 -20.71 31.33
C LEU A 881 9.98 -20.59 31.99
N LEU A 882 8.92 -20.39 31.21
CA LEU A 882 7.55 -20.31 31.71
C LEU A 882 7.10 -21.63 32.34
N ILE A 883 7.38 -22.76 31.69
CA ILE A 883 7.10 -24.11 32.24
C ILE A 883 7.85 -24.29 33.57
N CYS A 884 9.13 -23.90 33.64
CA CYS A 884 9.89 -24.01 34.88
C CYS A 884 9.35 -23.10 35.98
N TYR A 885 8.98 -21.87 35.66
CA TYR A 885 8.36 -20.96 36.62
C TYR A 885 6.99 -21.46 37.07
N GLN A 886 6.22 -22.13 36.22
CA GLN A 886 4.97 -22.78 36.61
C GLN A 886 5.19 -23.97 37.57
N ILE A 887 6.26 -24.73 37.37
CA ILE A 887 6.58 -25.90 38.21
C ILE A 887 7.13 -25.48 39.59
N TYR A 888 8.04 -24.50 39.62
CA TYR A 888 8.77 -24.13 40.84
C TYR A 888 8.22 -22.87 41.53
N GLY A 889 7.52 -21.99 40.81
CA GLY A 889 7.05 -20.70 41.31
C GLY A 889 5.97 -20.83 42.36
N LYS A 890 6.06 -20.00 43.41
CA LYS A 890 5.07 -20.01 44.52
C LYS A 890 4.29 -18.71 44.67
N ALA A 891 4.72 -17.63 44.02
CA ALA A 891 4.19 -16.26 44.22
C ALA A 891 2.77 -16.05 43.74
N ALA A 892 2.34 -16.78 42.72
CA ALA A 892 1.00 -16.63 42.18
C ALA A 892 0.43 -18.02 41.89
N THR A 893 -0.73 -18.34 42.47
CA THR A 893 -1.44 -19.60 42.24
C THR A 893 -2.77 -19.30 41.56
N GLY A 894 -3.15 -20.08 40.54
CA GLY A 894 -4.39 -19.89 39.79
C GLY A 894 -4.42 -18.58 38.99
N ILE A 895 -5.42 -17.73 39.25
CA ILE A 895 -5.69 -16.51 38.47
C ILE A 895 -4.53 -15.51 38.52
N GLY A 896 -3.85 -15.37 39.66
CA GLY A 896 -2.70 -14.46 39.77
C GLY A 896 -1.54 -14.85 38.87
N PHE A 897 -1.28 -16.15 38.69
CA PHE A 897 -0.23 -16.62 37.77
C PHE A 897 -0.60 -16.31 36.33
N ALA A 898 -1.87 -16.56 35.97
CA ALA A 898 -2.39 -16.25 34.65
C ALA A 898 -2.27 -14.75 34.35
N LEU A 899 -2.66 -13.86 35.28
CA LEU A 899 -2.57 -12.41 35.09
C LEU A 899 -1.12 -11.91 34.95
N VAL A 900 -0.15 -12.52 35.63
CA VAL A 900 1.26 -12.11 35.55
C VAL A 900 1.95 -12.64 34.29
N THR A 901 1.59 -13.85 33.84
CA THR A 901 2.31 -14.55 32.76
C THR A 901 1.57 -14.57 31.42
N ALA A 902 0.30 -14.16 31.36
CA ALA A 902 -0.51 -14.18 30.12
C ALA A 902 0.16 -13.43 28.96
N SER A 903 0.78 -12.27 29.21
CA SER A 903 1.50 -11.50 28.18
C SER A 903 2.72 -12.24 27.65
N MET A 904 3.41 -13.03 28.49
CA MET A 904 4.58 -13.83 28.11
C MET A 904 4.17 -15.08 27.34
N TRP A 905 3.09 -15.75 27.75
CA TRP A 905 2.49 -16.84 26.97
C TRP A 905 2.02 -16.35 25.60
N PHE A 906 1.40 -15.17 25.54
CA PHE A 906 1.01 -14.54 24.29
C PHE A 906 2.21 -14.23 23.38
N LEU A 907 3.30 -13.70 23.94
CA LEU A 907 4.56 -13.48 23.22
C LEU A 907 5.13 -14.79 22.64
N VAL A 908 5.20 -15.84 23.46
CA VAL A 908 5.71 -17.16 23.05
C VAL A 908 4.86 -17.75 21.93
N THR A 909 3.54 -17.79 22.09
CA THR A 909 2.62 -18.30 21.06
C THR A 909 2.74 -17.51 19.77
N SER A 910 2.87 -16.18 19.86
CA SER A 910 3.07 -15.33 18.69
C SER A 910 4.37 -15.65 17.96
N PHE A 911 5.49 -15.78 18.68
CA PHE A 911 6.80 -16.11 18.10
C PHE A 911 6.85 -17.48 17.44
N LEU A 912 6.16 -18.47 18.00
CA LEU A 912 6.20 -19.84 17.50
C LEU A 912 5.22 -20.07 16.34
N PHE A 913 4.03 -19.46 16.36
CA PHE A 913 2.93 -19.87 15.48
C PHE A 913 2.45 -18.82 14.47
N ALA A 914 2.84 -17.54 14.59
CA ALA A 914 2.48 -16.53 13.58
C ALA A 914 2.89 -16.91 12.13
N PRO A 915 4.06 -17.54 11.88
CA PRO A 915 4.43 -17.98 10.54
C PRO A 915 3.48 -18.97 9.90
N PHE A 916 2.71 -19.73 10.68
CA PHE A 916 1.74 -20.71 10.18
C PHE A 916 0.34 -20.12 10.13
N LEU A 917 -0.04 -19.31 11.12
CA LEU A 917 -1.33 -18.61 11.16
C LEU A 917 -1.51 -17.66 9.97
N PHE A 918 -0.45 -16.97 9.57
CA PHE A 918 -0.49 -16.04 8.43
C PHE A 918 0.03 -16.61 7.11
N ASN A 919 0.16 -17.94 7.03
CA ASN A 919 0.55 -18.65 5.80
C ASN A 919 -0.71 -19.15 5.06
N PRO A 920 -0.95 -18.72 3.81
CA PRO A 920 -2.02 -19.28 3.01
C PRO A 920 -1.93 -20.81 2.95
N SER A 921 -3.05 -21.51 3.13
CA SER A 921 -3.11 -22.98 3.16
C SER A 921 -2.23 -23.62 4.24
N GLY A 922 -1.86 -22.86 5.29
CA GLY A 922 -0.93 -23.30 6.33
C GLY A 922 -1.46 -24.44 7.22
N PHE A 923 -2.76 -24.74 7.16
CA PHE A 923 -3.39 -25.85 7.88
C PHE A 923 -4.09 -26.84 6.93
N GLU A 924 -3.72 -26.87 5.65
CA GLU A 924 -4.23 -27.89 4.72
C GLU A 924 -3.44 -29.19 4.87
N TRP A 925 -4.13 -30.30 5.17
CA TRP A 925 -3.49 -31.58 5.48
C TRP A 925 -2.50 -32.06 4.41
N GLN A 926 -2.88 -32.01 3.13
CA GLN A 926 -2.01 -32.47 2.05
C GLN A 926 -0.72 -31.64 1.96
N LYS A 927 -0.81 -30.31 2.13
CA LYS A 927 0.36 -29.41 2.13
C LYS A 927 1.26 -29.70 3.31
N ILE A 928 0.70 -29.97 4.49
CA ILE A 928 1.46 -30.31 5.70
C ILE A 928 2.24 -31.63 5.53
N VAL A 929 1.67 -32.62 4.86
CA VAL A 929 2.38 -33.86 4.53
C VAL A 929 3.54 -33.57 3.57
N ASP A 930 3.30 -32.82 2.50
CA ASP A 930 4.34 -32.43 1.54
C ASP A 930 5.47 -31.61 2.20
N ASP A 931 5.10 -30.72 3.13
CA ASP A 931 6.01 -29.89 3.92
C ASP A 931 6.89 -30.70 4.86
N TRP A 932 6.33 -31.74 5.49
CA TRP A 932 7.08 -32.66 6.32
C TRP A 932 8.14 -33.39 5.51
N ASP A 933 7.78 -33.87 4.32
CA ASP A 933 8.69 -34.55 3.41
C ASP A 933 9.81 -33.61 2.93
N ASP A 934 9.48 -32.38 2.56
CA ASP A 934 10.45 -31.35 2.14
C ASP A 934 11.44 -31.00 3.27
N TRP A 935 10.93 -30.76 4.48
CA TRP A 935 11.77 -30.45 5.65
C TRP A 935 12.62 -31.64 6.09
N SER A 936 12.05 -32.85 6.09
CA SER A 936 12.76 -34.09 6.43
C SER A 936 13.90 -34.39 5.44
N LYS A 937 13.69 -34.12 4.15
CA LYS A 937 14.75 -34.19 3.13
C LYS A 937 15.80 -33.11 3.36
N TRP A 938 15.41 -31.88 3.65
CA TRP A 938 16.34 -30.77 3.88
C TRP A 938 17.24 -30.96 5.12
N ILE A 939 16.68 -31.40 6.26
CA ILE A 939 17.42 -31.61 7.52
C ILE A 939 18.41 -32.79 7.44
N SER A 940 18.09 -33.78 6.60
CA SER A 940 18.93 -34.95 6.39
C SER A 940 20.03 -34.74 5.35
N SER A 941 19.83 -33.85 4.37
CA SER A 941 20.74 -33.58 3.25
C SER A 941 22.11 -33.03 3.69
N GLN A 942 23.18 -33.60 3.14
CA GLN A 942 24.56 -33.12 3.35
C GLN A 942 24.82 -31.83 2.56
N GLY A 943 25.61 -30.94 3.13
CA GLY A 943 26.03 -29.69 2.50
C GLY A 943 27.35 -29.82 1.76
N GLY A 944 27.79 -28.75 1.10
CA GLY A 944 29.05 -28.71 0.36
C GLY A 944 29.29 -27.38 -0.34
N ILE A 945 30.48 -27.20 -0.91
CA ILE A 945 30.81 -26.00 -1.70
C ILE A 945 29.85 -25.96 -2.91
N GLY A 946 29.13 -24.84 -3.06
CA GLY A 946 28.17 -24.66 -4.15
C GLY A 946 26.77 -25.25 -3.91
N VAL A 947 26.54 -25.96 -2.79
CA VAL A 947 25.19 -26.45 -2.44
C VAL A 947 24.39 -25.32 -1.78
N PRO A 948 23.26 -24.88 -2.37
CA PRO A 948 22.46 -23.79 -1.81
C PRO A 948 21.86 -24.12 -0.43
N ALA A 949 21.71 -23.11 0.43
CA ALA A 949 21.10 -23.23 1.77
C ALA A 949 19.65 -23.76 1.74
N ASN A 950 18.92 -23.53 0.64
CA ASN A 950 17.57 -24.03 0.49
C ASN A 950 17.47 -25.55 0.24
N LYS A 951 18.57 -26.21 -0.11
CA LYS A 951 18.63 -27.66 -0.37
C LYS A 951 19.26 -28.46 0.76
N SER A 952 20.10 -27.84 1.60
CA SER A 952 20.77 -28.54 2.71
C SER A 952 20.77 -27.73 4.00
N TRP A 953 20.41 -28.38 5.10
CA TRP A 953 20.55 -27.82 6.45
C TRP A 953 22.00 -27.42 6.77
N GLU A 954 22.99 -28.18 6.29
CA GLU A 954 24.39 -27.92 6.64
C GLU A 954 24.91 -26.65 5.96
N SER A 955 24.54 -26.41 4.70
CA SER A 955 24.83 -25.14 4.01
C SER A 955 24.12 -23.96 4.68
N TRP A 956 22.84 -24.11 5.03
CA TRP A 956 22.08 -23.09 5.75
C TRP A 956 22.69 -22.78 7.13
N TRP A 957 23.08 -23.80 7.88
CA TRP A 957 23.68 -23.67 9.20
C TRP A 957 25.00 -22.88 9.16
N ASP A 958 25.83 -23.15 8.16
CA ASP A 958 27.09 -22.43 7.95
C ASP A 958 26.88 -20.99 7.46
N GLU A 959 25.85 -20.72 6.64
CA GLU A 959 25.46 -19.36 6.20
C GLU A 959 24.90 -18.53 7.37
N GLU A 960 24.00 -19.10 8.17
CA GLU A 960 23.34 -18.38 9.26
C GLU A 960 24.34 -17.89 10.33
N GLN A 961 25.43 -18.65 10.53
CA GLN A 961 26.53 -18.32 11.44
C GLN A 961 27.67 -17.53 10.81
N GLU A 962 27.52 -17.06 9.57
CA GLU A 962 28.62 -16.37 8.88
C GLU A 962 29.11 -15.12 9.63
N HIS A 963 28.18 -14.38 10.25
CA HIS A 963 28.48 -13.19 11.04
C HIS A 963 29.52 -13.46 12.16
N LEU A 964 29.44 -14.62 12.82
CA LEU A 964 30.36 -15.01 13.90
C LEU A 964 31.83 -15.16 13.45
N LYS A 965 32.06 -15.40 12.14
CA LYS A 965 33.42 -15.48 11.59
C LYS A 965 34.14 -14.13 11.68
N HIS A 966 33.39 -13.03 11.50
CA HIS A 966 33.91 -11.67 11.43
C HIS A 966 33.68 -10.87 12.71
N THR A 967 32.97 -11.45 13.69
CA THR A 967 32.75 -10.85 15.02
C THR A 967 34.06 -10.55 15.75
N GLY A 968 34.17 -9.31 16.26
CA GLY A 968 35.28 -8.85 17.09
C GLY A 968 35.29 -9.46 18.51
N PHE A 969 36.33 -9.13 19.30
CA PHE A 969 36.51 -9.69 20.64
C PHE A 969 35.29 -9.45 21.57
N LEU A 970 34.77 -8.22 21.61
CA LEU A 970 33.63 -7.86 22.46
C LEU A 970 32.36 -8.66 22.11
N GLY A 971 32.07 -8.85 20.82
CA GLY A 971 30.92 -9.64 20.40
C GLY A 971 31.04 -11.10 20.84
N ARG A 972 32.23 -11.71 20.69
CA ARG A 972 32.48 -13.09 21.19
C ARG A 972 32.37 -13.19 22.70
N PHE A 973 32.89 -12.20 23.43
CA PHE A 973 32.78 -12.14 24.88
C PHE A 973 31.31 -12.14 25.32
N TRP A 974 30.47 -11.29 24.71
CA TRP A 974 29.05 -11.22 25.04
C TRP A 974 28.28 -12.49 24.68
N GLU A 975 28.57 -13.14 23.56
CA GLU A 975 27.97 -14.44 23.22
C GLU A 975 28.26 -15.48 24.32
N ILE A 976 29.51 -15.61 24.75
CA ILE A 976 29.91 -16.56 25.81
C ILE A 976 29.26 -16.16 27.15
N PHE A 977 29.38 -14.88 27.54
CA PHE A 977 28.86 -14.39 28.81
C PHE A 977 27.36 -14.62 28.94
N LEU A 978 26.59 -14.29 27.90
CA LEU A 978 25.16 -14.53 27.88
C LEU A 978 24.84 -16.02 27.98
N SER A 979 25.59 -16.91 27.31
CA SER A 979 25.40 -18.37 27.42
C SER A 979 25.63 -18.92 28.83
N LEU A 980 26.42 -18.24 29.70
CA LEU A 980 26.68 -18.71 31.07
C LEU A 980 25.41 -18.82 31.93
N ARG A 981 24.35 -18.05 31.61
CA ARG A 981 23.06 -18.08 32.32
C ARG A 981 22.44 -19.48 32.36
N PHE A 982 22.69 -20.29 31.34
CA PHE A 982 22.15 -21.63 31.23
C PHE A 982 22.79 -22.61 32.23
N PHE A 983 24.06 -22.41 32.60
CA PHE A 983 24.72 -23.23 33.61
C PHE A 983 24.20 -22.90 35.03
N ILE A 984 23.90 -21.62 35.29
CA ILE A 984 23.26 -21.19 36.54
C ILE A 984 21.84 -21.78 36.63
N TYR A 985 21.11 -21.75 35.52
CA TYR A 985 19.80 -22.37 35.40
C TYR A 985 19.86 -23.88 35.69
N GLN A 986 20.83 -24.59 35.12
CA GLN A 986 21.05 -26.02 35.38
C GLN A 986 21.30 -26.29 36.87
N TYR A 987 22.19 -25.52 37.48
CA TYR A 987 22.51 -25.65 38.91
C TYR A 987 21.25 -25.48 39.76
N GLY A 988 20.44 -24.46 39.48
CA GLY A 988 19.20 -24.19 40.22
C GLY A 988 18.17 -25.33 40.13
N ILE A 989 18.02 -25.97 38.97
CA ILE A 989 17.13 -27.12 38.82
C ILE A 989 17.69 -28.36 39.52
N VAL A 990 19.00 -28.63 39.37
CA VAL A 990 19.66 -29.76 40.05
C VAL A 990 19.55 -29.65 41.56
N TYR A 991 19.62 -28.42 42.10
CA TYR A 991 19.42 -28.14 43.53
C TYR A 991 18.01 -28.51 44.03
N GLN A 992 17.00 -28.47 43.16
CA GLN A 992 15.60 -28.74 43.50
C GLN A 992 15.20 -30.23 43.39
N LEU A 993 16.07 -31.09 42.84
CA LEU A 993 15.84 -32.53 42.69
C LEU A 993 15.61 -33.21 44.05
N LYS A 994 14.72 -34.21 44.09
CA LYS A 994 14.40 -34.92 45.34
C LYS A 994 15.61 -35.59 45.98
N ALA A 995 16.49 -36.17 45.16
CA ALA A 995 17.75 -36.78 45.59
C ALA A 995 18.68 -35.81 46.37
N VAL A 996 18.51 -34.50 46.19
CA VAL A 996 19.23 -33.46 46.94
C VAL A 996 18.45 -33.02 48.18
N LYS A 997 17.12 -32.85 48.08
CA LYS A 997 16.26 -32.36 49.18
C LYS A 997 15.99 -33.34 50.32
N GLU A 998 15.90 -34.65 50.05
CA GLU A 998 15.61 -35.67 51.06
C GLU A 998 16.88 -36.15 51.80
N SER A 999 18.04 -35.55 51.51
CA SER A 999 19.30 -35.91 52.18
C SER A 999 19.42 -35.28 53.58
N THR A 1000 19.89 -36.09 54.53
CA THR A 1000 19.98 -35.85 55.99
C THR A 1000 20.52 -34.44 56.35
N PRO A 1001 19.99 -33.77 57.40
CA PRO A 1001 20.44 -32.42 57.76
C PRO A 1001 21.94 -32.40 58.06
N GLY A 1002 22.71 -31.58 57.34
CA GLY A 1002 24.14 -31.32 57.64
C GLY A 1002 25.17 -31.72 56.57
N ARG A 1003 24.80 -32.32 55.43
CA ARG A 1003 25.76 -32.66 54.35
C ARG A 1003 25.28 -32.11 52.99
N SER A 1004 25.83 -30.99 52.53
CA SER A 1004 25.45 -30.38 51.25
C SER A 1004 25.95 -31.20 50.05
N ARG A 1005 25.16 -32.19 49.60
CA ARG A 1005 25.46 -32.98 48.37
C ARG A 1005 25.18 -32.23 47.06
N SER A 1006 24.70 -30.98 47.10
CA SER A 1006 24.34 -30.18 45.91
C SER A 1006 25.50 -30.01 44.93
N ALA A 1007 26.71 -29.70 45.43
CA ALA A 1007 27.90 -29.55 44.59
C ALA A 1007 28.34 -30.89 43.95
N ILE A 1008 28.18 -32.00 44.67
CA ILE A 1008 28.52 -33.34 44.18
C ILE A 1008 27.54 -33.78 43.09
N VAL A 1009 26.23 -33.59 43.30
CA VAL A 1009 25.20 -33.94 42.32
C VAL A 1009 25.30 -33.04 41.07
N TYR A 1010 25.62 -31.76 41.23
CA TYR A 1010 25.94 -30.89 40.10
C TYR A 1010 27.18 -31.37 39.34
N GLY A 1011 28.27 -31.73 40.03
CA GLY A 1011 29.46 -32.33 39.42
C GLY A 1011 29.17 -33.64 38.67
N LEU A 1012 28.34 -34.52 39.24
CA LEU A 1012 27.88 -35.74 38.57
C LEU A 1012 27.03 -35.44 37.31
N SER A 1013 26.23 -34.38 37.31
CA SER A 1013 25.45 -33.97 36.13
C SER A 1013 26.35 -33.60 34.93
N TRP A 1014 27.57 -33.13 35.17
CA TRP A 1014 28.54 -32.87 34.10
C TRP A 1014 29.10 -34.14 33.47
N LEU A 1015 29.19 -35.25 34.20
CA LEU A 1015 29.58 -36.55 33.63
C LEU A 1015 28.57 -37.03 32.58
N VAL A 1016 27.28 -36.75 32.77
CA VAL A 1016 26.22 -37.05 31.79
C VAL A 1016 26.45 -36.27 30.49
N ILE A 1017 26.84 -35.00 30.60
CA ILE A 1017 27.13 -34.15 29.43
C ILE A 1017 28.37 -34.65 28.69
N VAL A 1018 29.44 -35.02 29.42
CA VAL A 1018 30.66 -35.58 28.83
C VAL A 1018 30.36 -36.92 28.12
N ALA A 1019 29.59 -37.80 28.76
CA ALA A 1019 29.17 -39.07 28.16
C ALA A 1019 28.36 -38.84 26.88
N MET A 1020 27.41 -37.90 26.89
CA MET A 1020 26.64 -37.52 25.71
C MET A 1020 27.54 -36.98 24.58
N MET A 1021 28.54 -36.16 24.89
CA MET A 1021 29.49 -35.64 23.91
C MET A 1021 30.38 -36.74 23.30
N ILE A 1022 30.77 -37.74 24.09
CA ILE A 1022 31.48 -38.93 23.62
C ILE A 1022 30.59 -39.76 22.68
N ILE A 1023 29.33 -40.01 23.07
CA ILE A 1023 28.34 -40.71 22.23
C ILE A 1023 28.16 -39.98 20.90
N LEU A 1024 27.97 -38.66 20.91
CA LEU A 1024 27.83 -37.86 19.69
C LEU A 1024 29.09 -37.89 18.82
N LYS A 1025 30.29 -37.94 19.43
CA LYS A 1025 31.55 -38.14 18.70
C LYS A 1025 31.60 -39.51 18.03
N ILE A 1026 31.23 -40.58 18.74
CA ILE A 1026 31.15 -41.95 18.19
C ILE A 1026 30.16 -42.02 17.03
N VAL A 1027 28.97 -41.43 17.18
CA VAL A 1027 27.95 -41.38 16.12
C VAL A 1027 28.41 -40.55 14.92
N SER A 1028 29.08 -39.42 15.15
CA SER A 1028 29.60 -38.55 14.08
C SER A 1028 30.72 -39.23 13.28
N MET A 1029 31.65 -39.91 13.98
CA MET A 1029 32.69 -40.71 13.34
C MET A 1029 32.10 -41.93 12.61
N GLY A 1030 31.14 -42.61 13.22
CA GLY A 1030 30.46 -43.75 12.63
C GLY A 1030 29.68 -43.38 11.37
N ARG A 1031 29.03 -42.22 11.35
CA ARG A 1031 28.36 -41.70 10.15
C ARG A 1031 29.37 -41.41 9.02
N LYS A 1032 30.53 -40.83 9.31
CA LYS A 1032 31.55 -40.57 8.28
C LYS A 1032 32.21 -41.84 7.73
N LYS A 1033 32.41 -42.84 8.59
CA LYS A 1033 33.21 -44.04 8.28
C LYS A 1033 32.39 -45.23 7.78
N PHE A 1034 31.12 -45.33 8.16
CA PHE A 1034 30.27 -46.51 7.88
C PHE A 1034 28.96 -46.19 7.14
N SER A 1035 28.56 -44.92 6.98
CA SER A 1035 27.24 -44.59 6.40
C SER A 1035 27.12 -44.83 4.89
N ALA A 1036 28.22 -44.76 4.13
CA ALA A 1036 28.20 -44.97 2.68
C ALA A 1036 28.40 -46.46 2.36
N ASP A 1037 29.41 -47.09 2.98
CA ASP A 1037 29.86 -48.43 2.59
C ASP A 1037 29.31 -49.57 3.48
N PHE A 1038 28.81 -49.28 4.70
CA PHE A 1038 28.39 -50.31 5.68
C PHE A 1038 27.13 -49.91 6.49
N GLN A 1039 25.98 -49.80 5.82
CA GLN A 1039 24.72 -49.38 6.45
C GLN A 1039 24.27 -50.28 7.61
N LEU A 1040 24.50 -51.60 7.53
CA LEU A 1040 24.14 -52.56 8.58
C LEU A 1040 24.94 -52.31 9.88
N LEU A 1041 26.26 -52.07 9.75
CA LEU A 1041 27.15 -51.80 10.88
C LEU A 1041 26.76 -50.50 11.61
N PHE A 1042 26.33 -49.49 10.85
CA PHE A 1042 25.82 -48.24 11.43
C PHE A 1042 24.46 -48.41 12.13
N ARG A 1043 23.58 -49.28 11.64
CA ARG A 1043 22.32 -49.65 12.33
C ARG A 1043 22.59 -50.42 13.62
N LEU A 1044 23.52 -51.38 13.60
CA LEU A 1044 23.94 -52.11 14.80
C LEU A 1044 24.58 -51.19 15.84
N LEU A 1045 25.44 -50.25 15.44
CA LEU A 1045 26.00 -49.24 16.33
C LEU A 1045 24.89 -48.41 17.02
N LYS A 1046 23.84 -48.00 16.28
CA LYS A 1046 22.69 -47.30 16.88
C LYS A 1046 21.93 -48.18 17.86
N LEU A 1047 21.72 -49.45 17.53
CA LEU A 1047 21.05 -50.41 18.41
C LEU A 1047 21.83 -50.63 19.71
N PHE A 1048 23.15 -50.81 19.65
CA PHE A 1048 23.98 -50.95 20.85
C PHE A 1048 23.98 -49.69 21.71
N LEU A 1049 24.05 -48.51 21.09
CA LEU A 1049 23.93 -47.24 21.82
C LEU A 1049 22.55 -47.10 22.49
N PHE A 1050 21.48 -47.53 21.81
CA PHE A 1050 20.13 -47.52 22.38
C PHE A 1050 20.01 -48.46 23.57
N ILE A 1051 20.44 -49.72 23.44
CA ILE A 1051 20.43 -50.70 24.54
C ILE A 1051 21.27 -50.18 25.72
N GLY A 1052 22.47 -49.65 25.46
CA GLY A 1052 23.32 -49.04 26.50
C GLY A 1052 22.64 -47.87 27.22
N SER A 1053 21.89 -47.03 26.50
CA SER A 1053 21.14 -45.92 27.11
C SER A 1053 19.97 -46.41 27.98
N VAL A 1054 19.26 -47.47 27.57
CA VAL A 1054 18.19 -48.09 28.35
C VAL A 1054 18.74 -48.73 29.63
N ILE A 1055 19.85 -49.46 29.53
CA ILE A 1055 20.53 -50.05 30.69
C ILE A 1055 20.97 -48.95 31.67
N THR A 1056 21.54 -47.85 31.15
CA THR A 1056 21.93 -46.70 31.98
C THR A 1056 20.71 -46.09 32.68
N LEU A 1057 19.58 -45.93 31.98
CA LEU A 1057 18.33 -45.42 32.55
C LEU A 1057 17.81 -46.32 33.67
N VAL A 1058 17.83 -47.64 33.47
CA VAL A 1058 17.42 -48.64 34.49
C VAL A 1058 18.34 -48.57 35.72
N ILE A 1059 19.65 -48.46 35.52
CA ILE A 1059 20.62 -48.29 36.62
C ILE A 1059 20.33 -46.99 37.39
N LEU A 1060 20.02 -45.89 36.70
CA LEU A 1060 19.70 -44.61 37.34
C LEU A 1060 18.42 -44.71 38.21
N PHE A 1061 17.41 -45.47 37.79
CA PHE A 1061 16.22 -45.73 38.62
C PHE A 1061 16.52 -46.60 39.84
N THR A 1062 17.34 -47.64 39.69
CA THR A 1062 17.60 -48.62 40.76
C THR A 1062 18.64 -48.16 41.78
N THR A 1063 19.65 -47.39 41.36
CA THR A 1063 20.76 -46.96 42.24
C THR A 1063 20.61 -45.55 42.81
N LEU A 1064 19.95 -44.62 42.10
CA LEU A 1064 19.77 -43.23 42.54
C LEU A 1064 18.33 -42.91 43.00
N HIS A 1065 17.43 -43.91 42.98
CA HIS A 1065 16.02 -43.76 43.33
C HIS A 1065 15.32 -42.57 42.64
N LEU A 1066 15.71 -42.24 41.39
CA LEU A 1066 15.13 -41.12 40.65
C LEU A 1066 13.66 -41.41 40.32
N THR A 1067 12.78 -40.44 40.56
CA THR A 1067 11.39 -40.55 40.13
C THR A 1067 11.24 -40.14 38.66
N VAL A 1068 10.11 -40.51 38.03
CA VAL A 1068 9.76 -40.02 36.68
C VAL A 1068 9.75 -38.49 36.63
N GLY A 1069 9.37 -37.83 37.73
CA GLY A 1069 9.46 -36.38 37.87
C GLY A 1069 10.89 -35.84 37.85
N ASP A 1070 11.84 -36.53 38.51
CA ASP A 1070 13.26 -36.13 38.51
C ASP A 1070 13.91 -36.28 37.12
N ILE A 1071 13.44 -37.22 36.29
CA ILE A 1071 13.88 -37.36 34.89
C ILE A 1071 13.39 -36.18 34.05
N PHE A 1072 12.13 -35.79 34.19
CA PHE A 1072 11.59 -34.62 33.50
C PHE A 1072 12.31 -33.34 33.93
N GLN A 1073 12.57 -33.17 35.22
CA GLN A 1073 13.36 -32.05 35.75
C GLN A 1073 14.80 -32.05 35.22
N SER A 1074 15.42 -33.23 35.12
CA SER A 1074 16.77 -33.38 34.55
C SER A 1074 16.79 -33.00 33.06
N LEU A 1075 15.76 -33.36 32.29
CA LEU A 1075 15.62 -32.97 30.88
C LEU A 1075 15.49 -31.45 30.73
N LEU A 1076 14.69 -30.81 31.60
CA LEU A 1076 14.59 -29.35 31.66
C LEU A 1076 15.93 -28.69 32.00
N ALA A 1077 16.77 -29.31 32.84
CA ALA A 1077 18.12 -28.81 33.14
C ALA A 1077 19.12 -28.99 31.98
N PHE A 1078 19.11 -30.15 31.31
CA PHE A 1078 20.11 -30.48 30.29
C PHE A 1078 19.85 -29.83 28.91
N LEU A 1079 18.59 -29.57 28.54
CA LEU A 1079 18.26 -28.92 27.27
C LEU A 1079 18.88 -27.51 27.13
N PRO A 1080 18.72 -26.59 28.09
CA PRO A 1080 19.38 -25.28 28.01
C PRO A 1080 20.90 -25.39 28.14
N THR A 1081 21.40 -26.36 28.91
CA THR A 1081 22.84 -26.59 29.07
C THR A 1081 23.51 -27.01 27.74
N GLY A 1082 22.89 -27.92 27.00
CA GLY A 1082 23.42 -28.31 25.68
C GLY A 1082 23.32 -27.18 24.65
N LEU A 1083 22.30 -26.31 24.74
CA LEU A 1083 22.23 -25.09 23.94
C LEU A 1083 23.37 -24.11 24.28
N ALA A 1084 23.74 -23.98 25.56
CA ALA A 1084 24.87 -23.17 26.00
C ALA A 1084 26.20 -23.66 25.42
N ILE A 1085 26.44 -24.97 25.49
CA ILE A 1085 27.64 -25.61 24.91
C ILE A 1085 27.67 -25.37 23.40
N LEU A 1086 26.52 -25.46 22.73
CA LEU A 1086 26.43 -25.18 21.31
C LEU A 1086 26.79 -23.72 20.98
N GLN A 1087 26.21 -22.75 21.68
CA GLN A 1087 26.48 -21.31 21.48
C GLN A 1087 27.95 -20.96 21.73
N ILE A 1088 28.53 -21.44 22.83
CA ILE A 1088 29.94 -21.23 23.15
C ILE A 1088 30.84 -21.88 22.09
N ALA A 1089 30.51 -23.10 21.64
CA ALA A 1089 31.27 -23.78 20.59
C ALA A 1089 31.20 -23.04 19.25
N GLN A 1090 30.09 -22.37 18.94
CA GLN A 1090 29.94 -21.53 17.76
C GLN A 1090 30.78 -20.25 17.86
N ALA A 1091 30.74 -19.55 19.00
CA ALA A 1091 31.56 -18.36 19.26
C ALA A 1091 33.07 -18.69 19.22
N CYS A 1092 33.45 -19.88 19.69
CA CYS A 1092 34.84 -20.39 19.71
C CYS A 1092 35.18 -21.31 18.53
N ARG A 1093 34.50 -21.16 17.37
CA ARG A 1093 34.63 -22.05 16.20
C ARG A 1093 36.08 -22.40 15.80
N PRO A 1094 37.06 -21.47 15.75
CA PRO A 1094 38.44 -21.80 15.40
C PRO A 1094 39.09 -22.81 16.36
N ILE A 1095 38.88 -22.62 17.67
CA ILE A 1095 39.44 -23.48 18.73
C ILE A 1095 38.83 -24.88 18.65
N VAL A 1096 37.51 -24.95 18.52
CA VAL A 1096 36.77 -26.23 18.44
C VAL A 1096 37.13 -27.02 17.18
N LYS A 1097 37.39 -26.34 16.06
CA LYS A 1097 37.92 -26.96 14.84
C LYS A 1097 39.33 -27.51 15.07
N GLY A 1098 40.20 -26.76 15.75
CA GLY A 1098 41.53 -27.22 16.16
C GLY A 1098 41.49 -28.51 17.00
N LEU A 1099 40.52 -28.61 17.92
CA LEU A 1099 40.29 -29.81 18.75
C LEU A 1099 39.61 -30.98 18.00
N LYS A 1100 39.36 -30.86 16.69
CA LYS A 1100 38.64 -31.85 15.85
C LYS A 1100 37.23 -32.21 16.37
N MET A 1101 36.62 -31.36 17.21
CA MET A 1101 35.29 -31.60 17.80
C MET A 1101 34.13 -30.99 17.01
N TRP A 1102 34.42 -30.22 15.95
CA TRP A 1102 33.39 -29.56 15.13
C TRP A 1102 32.36 -30.53 14.54
N GLY A 1103 32.77 -31.76 14.23
CA GLY A 1103 31.86 -32.82 13.76
C GLY A 1103 30.83 -33.25 14.80
N SER A 1104 31.20 -33.25 16.09
CA SER A 1104 30.29 -33.53 17.21
C SER A 1104 29.35 -32.36 17.47
N VAL A 1105 29.87 -31.12 17.40
CA VAL A 1105 29.06 -29.89 17.54
C VAL A 1105 28.02 -29.81 16.43
N LYS A 1106 28.38 -30.16 15.19
CA LYS A 1106 27.43 -30.23 14.07
C LYS A 1106 26.36 -31.29 14.29
N ALA A 1107 26.70 -32.45 14.85
CA ALA A 1107 25.71 -33.49 15.17
C ALA A 1107 24.76 -33.04 16.29
N LEU A 1108 25.29 -32.41 17.34
CA LEU A 1108 24.50 -31.83 18.42
C LEU A 1108 23.54 -30.76 17.89
N ALA A 1109 24.05 -29.83 17.09
CA ALA A 1109 23.25 -28.79 16.45
C ALA A 1109 22.09 -29.36 15.64
N ARG A 1110 22.36 -30.38 14.81
CA ARG A 1110 21.31 -31.04 14.01
C ARG A 1110 20.26 -31.70 14.89
N GLY A 1111 20.67 -32.29 16.01
CA GLY A 1111 19.74 -32.86 17.01
C GLY A 1111 18.80 -31.81 17.59
N TYR A 1112 19.34 -30.64 18.01
CA TYR A 1112 18.52 -29.52 18.48
C TYR A 1112 17.55 -29.00 17.42
N GLU A 1113 18.02 -28.82 16.19
CA GLU A 1113 17.19 -28.36 15.08
C GLU A 1113 16.09 -29.37 14.74
N TYR A 1114 16.40 -30.67 14.81
CA TYR A 1114 15.39 -31.71 14.58
C TYR A 1114 14.32 -31.72 15.69
N MET A 1115 14.72 -31.64 16.97
CA MET A 1115 13.78 -31.58 18.10
C MET A 1115 12.91 -30.31 18.04
N MET A 1116 13.52 -29.15 17.76
CA MET A 1116 12.80 -27.89 17.62
C MET A 1116 11.81 -27.94 16.45
N GLY A 1117 12.23 -28.45 15.29
CA GLY A 1117 11.35 -28.64 14.15
C GLY A 1117 10.14 -29.51 14.48
N LEU A 1118 10.36 -30.66 15.12
CA LEU A 1118 9.26 -31.52 15.58
C LEU A 1118 8.32 -30.84 16.58
N ALA A 1119 8.87 -30.14 17.58
CA ALA A 1119 8.08 -29.47 18.61
C ALA A 1119 7.16 -28.38 18.03
N ILE A 1120 7.59 -27.72 16.94
CA ILE A 1120 6.81 -26.69 16.26
C ILE A 1120 5.85 -27.31 15.23
N PHE A 1121 6.30 -28.34 14.50
CA PHE A 1121 5.51 -28.98 13.46
C PHE A 1121 4.31 -29.76 14.03
N ALA A 1122 4.50 -30.48 15.15
CA ALA A 1122 3.46 -31.35 15.70
C ALA A 1122 2.13 -30.61 16.02
N PRO A 1123 2.12 -29.46 16.73
CA PRO A 1123 0.88 -28.70 16.92
C PRO A 1123 0.23 -28.24 15.62
N VAL A 1124 1.03 -27.82 14.62
CA VAL A 1124 0.52 -27.39 13.31
C VAL A 1124 -0.14 -28.57 12.58
N ALA A 1125 0.48 -29.75 12.60
CA ALA A 1125 -0.07 -30.96 12.01
C ALA A 1125 -1.36 -31.43 12.69
N VAL A 1126 -1.43 -31.35 14.03
CA VAL A 1126 -2.66 -31.66 14.78
C VAL A 1126 -3.78 -30.70 14.40
N LEU A 1127 -3.50 -29.40 14.30
CA LEU A 1127 -4.50 -28.41 13.88
C LEU A 1127 -4.94 -28.60 12.43
N ALA A 1128 -4.03 -28.98 11.53
CA ALA A 1128 -4.32 -29.27 10.12
C ALA A 1128 -5.20 -30.50 9.90
N TRP A 1129 -5.29 -31.40 10.89
CA TRP A 1129 -6.23 -32.52 10.86
C TRP A 1129 -7.69 -32.03 10.83
N PHE A 1130 -7.97 -30.87 11.43
CA PHE A 1130 -9.32 -30.33 11.53
C PHE A 1130 -9.64 -29.41 10.33
N PRO A 1131 -10.56 -29.80 9.42
CA PRO A 1131 -10.79 -29.06 8.18
C PRO A 1131 -11.25 -27.60 8.40
N PHE A 1132 -12.02 -27.36 9.48
CA PHE A 1132 -12.52 -26.03 9.81
C PHE A 1132 -11.41 -25.01 10.11
N VAL A 1133 -10.21 -25.46 10.52
CA VAL A 1133 -9.09 -24.58 10.84
C VAL A 1133 -8.56 -23.90 9.57
N SER A 1134 -8.43 -24.66 8.48
CA SER A 1134 -8.00 -24.14 7.18
C SER A 1134 -9.02 -23.15 6.59
N GLU A 1135 -10.32 -23.43 6.75
CA GLU A 1135 -11.38 -22.50 6.34
C GLU A 1135 -11.38 -21.22 7.17
N PHE A 1136 -11.24 -21.34 8.50
CA PHE A 1136 -11.16 -20.20 9.41
C PHE A 1136 -9.97 -19.31 9.08
N GLN A 1137 -8.79 -19.91 8.88
CA GLN A 1137 -7.59 -19.20 8.44
C GLN A 1137 -7.82 -18.43 7.14
N THR A 1138 -8.40 -19.08 6.12
CA THR A 1138 -8.60 -18.44 4.81
C THR A 1138 -9.51 -17.21 4.92
N ARG A 1139 -10.58 -17.28 5.73
CA ARG A 1139 -11.48 -16.15 6.01
C ARG A 1139 -10.81 -15.03 6.81
N LEU A 1140 -9.82 -15.37 7.64
CA LEU A 1140 -9.06 -14.41 8.44
C LEU A 1140 -8.03 -13.65 7.58
N LEU A 1141 -7.42 -14.33 6.62
CA LEU A 1141 -6.35 -13.76 5.79
C LEU A 1141 -6.85 -12.93 4.61
N PHE A 1142 -7.99 -13.30 4.02
CA PHE A 1142 -8.47 -12.71 2.79
C PHE A 1142 -9.90 -12.18 2.88
N ASN A 1143 -10.24 -11.23 2.01
CA ASN A 1143 -11.59 -10.74 1.86
C ASN A 1143 -12.57 -11.88 1.49
N GLN A 1144 -13.81 -11.83 1.97
CA GLN A 1144 -14.87 -12.81 1.72
C GLN A 1144 -15.06 -13.14 0.23
N ALA A 1145 -15.00 -12.15 -0.66
CA ALA A 1145 -15.16 -12.36 -2.10
C ALA A 1145 -14.04 -13.25 -2.67
N PHE A 1146 -12.79 -12.98 -2.27
CA PHE A 1146 -11.64 -13.78 -2.66
C PHE A 1146 -11.65 -15.16 -1.98
N SER A 1147 -12.00 -15.23 -0.70
CA SER A 1147 -12.10 -16.48 0.06
C SER A 1147 -13.09 -17.46 -0.55
N ARG A 1148 -14.28 -17.00 -1.02
CA ARG A 1148 -15.26 -17.85 -1.71
C ARG A 1148 -14.74 -18.36 -3.05
N GLY A 1149 -14.12 -17.48 -3.85
CA GLY A 1149 -13.52 -17.86 -5.13
C GLY A 1149 -12.40 -18.91 -4.97
N LEU A 1150 -11.55 -18.73 -3.97
CA LEU A 1150 -10.45 -19.64 -3.65
C LEU A 1150 -10.96 -21.04 -3.26
N GLN A 1151 -12.04 -21.12 -2.48
CA GLN A 1151 -12.65 -22.41 -2.10
C GLN A 1151 -13.15 -23.18 -3.33
N ILE A 1152 -13.82 -22.49 -4.26
CA ILE A 1152 -14.34 -23.10 -5.49
C ILE A 1152 -13.18 -23.57 -6.39
N GLN A 1153 -12.16 -22.72 -6.57
CA GLN A 1153 -10.94 -23.05 -7.34
C GLN A 1153 -10.22 -24.29 -6.80
N ARG A 1154 -10.06 -24.42 -5.48
CA ARG A 1154 -9.43 -25.59 -4.85
C ARG A 1154 -10.19 -26.89 -5.12
N ILE A 1155 -11.53 -26.85 -5.08
CA ILE A 1155 -12.37 -28.00 -5.41
C ILE A 1155 -12.16 -28.41 -6.89
N LEU A 1156 -12.10 -27.43 -7.79
CA LEU A 1156 -11.88 -27.67 -9.22
C LEU A 1156 -10.45 -28.17 -9.51
N ALA A 1157 -9.43 -27.62 -8.84
CA ALA A 1157 -8.04 -28.01 -8.99
C ALA A 1157 -7.75 -29.41 -8.41
N GLY A 1158 -8.41 -29.77 -7.30
CA GLY A 1158 -8.39 -31.13 -6.75
C GLY A 1158 -8.89 -32.17 -7.74
N GLY A 1159 -9.85 -31.81 -8.61
CA GLY A 1159 -10.31 -32.66 -9.71
C GLY A 1159 -9.32 -32.82 -10.86
N LYS A 1160 -8.39 -31.87 -11.07
CA LYS A 1160 -7.36 -31.95 -12.13
C LYS A 1160 -6.17 -32.83 -11.74
N LYS A 1161 -5.79 -32.90 -10.45
CA LYS A 1161 -4.67 -33.75 -9.96
C LYS A 1161 -5.00 -35.25 -9.93
N ASN A 1162 -6.27 -35.60 -9.99
CA ASN A 1162 -6.75 -36.99 -10.07
C ASN A 1162 -7.00 -37.47 -11.52
N LYS A 1163 -6.40 -36.80 -12.51
CA LYS A 1163 -6.39 -37.23 -13.92
C LYS A 1163 -4.98 -37.52 -14.39
#